data_AF-A0A0D2KUC8-F1
#
_entry.id   AF-A0A0D2KUC8-F1
#
_cell.length_a   1.000
_cell.length_b   1.000
_cell.length_c   1.000
_cell.angle_alpha   90.00
_cell.angle_beta   90.00
_cell.angle_gamma   90.00
#
_symmetry.space_group_name_H-M   'P 1'
#
loop_
_entity.id
_entity.type
_entity.pdbx_description
1 polymer ?
#
loop_
_entity_poly.entity_id
_entity_poly.type
_entity_poly.pdbx_seq_one_letter_code
_entity_poly.pdbx_strand_id
1 'polypeptide(L)'
;MSSKLIQVFGSLPPDAQRILVEKHLASLLDLVSKDRSKKILLAATQLQRQCHDAPKLDLRAKRKQITALLDELSRDAKVSFIKERSNREELLAEIVHSLVSWINDIWTVVYEHHTSFSTAHDCLLYISEALVQLSGNSSLGGCKCVVMNLEIDLKLTDKRKKVMKHFSVVGPQNLDRILLWVWRDLFVSLLANGSEADKKQVPEFLDDIEASLGALALERLLYGGKSSDDDESGGLNGSDSEDGDEDEDEDEDEDEDEDDYEDEDSEDEDIFDRRYCDNADDDDDNYYTDDSFNPCPCNFHAKYWPARLDRERISLRQHVEKRLFAVFEVTPSLAVYNTLINLSQDAYETDIRVEKILTKIAGDTPNNLVAALDIQISNNEPEKIISLLDSYSFLLRPRDAVTLQCAVAMLDQSEYHQRGIAILEKELIECIHAIHNTVRSCFTHIEDETNKKDIQEILKLRNGTSERKSRVEAWGERVITESNGPMHPMAFAAMMMGLPMMPGGDGDDDADILSYVDFDQDDPDLEELRDECRPNLKAIFEGWNHIGQSLTGGSVVLAKVYLKALEIMPWLRASDIVSEMANRLRERPNKVYVLDALLNLSAFAKLQRKKINLARSENQQRNNASAAGTSRNSRTPAASSSAPSGSASGNASSTGTTQAPVASSSTAPPSVPLPQPNFPPVLSRQSTSPFTAYAFGGPSSEPTTPPPMSAPFPPVPGGMEDVD
;
A
#
# COMPACT_ATOMS: atom_id res chain seq x y z
N MET A 1 41.42 31.31 17.68
CA MET A 1 41.06 31.07 19.09
C MET A 1 39.55 31.00 19.29
N SER A 2 38.76 31.94 18.75
CA SER A 2 37.28 31.92 18.86
C SER A 2 36.64 30.60 18.40
N SER A 3 37.03 30.04 17.25
CA SER A 3 36.50 28.75 16.77
C SER A 3 36.79 27.58 17.72
N LYS A 4 38.00 27.50 18.28
CA LYS A 4 38.37 26.48 19.28
C LYS A 4 37.58 26.63 20.57
N LEU A 5 37.37 27.87 21.03
CA LEU A 5 36.58 28.14 22.24
C LEU A 5 35.12 27.74 22.03
N ILE A 6 34.52 28.05 20.87
CA ILE A 6 33.15 27.65 20.53
C ILE A 6 33.04 26.12 20.47
N GLN A 7 34.01 25.44 19.85
CA GLN A 7 34.04 23.98 19.79
C GLN A 7 34.12 23.34 21.18
N VAL A 8 35.00 23.87 22.05
CA VAL A 8 35.10 23.39 23.44
C VAL A 8 33.82 23.71 24.20
N PHE A 9 33.29 24.93 24.09
CA PHE A 9 32.05 25.35 24.74
C PHE A 9 30.88 24.43 24.36
N GLY A 10 30.67 24.17 23.08
CA GLY A 10 29.61 23.28 22.60
C GLY A 10 29.77 21.82 23.01
N SER A 11 31.00 21.36 23.28
CA SER A 11 31.27 20.01 23.78
C SER A 11 31.06 19.84 25.29
N LEU A 12 30.94 20.94 26.04
CA LEU A 12 30.71 20.89 27.47
C LEU A 12 29.24 20.59 27.80
N PRO A 13 28.95 19.81 28.84
CA PRO A 13 27.60 19.70 29.39
C PRO A 13 27.04 21.07 29.79
N PRO A 14 25.71 21.28 29.80
CA PRO A 14 25.08 22.57 30.11
C PRO A 14 25.56 23.18 31.45
N ASP A 15 25.77 22.37 32.48
CA ASP A 15 26.29 22.83 33.77
C ASP A 15 27.72 23.38 33.66
N ALA A 16 28.57 22.73 32.88
CA ALA A 16 29.95 23.17 32.65
C ALA A 16 30.01 24.38 31.71
N GLN A 17 29.10 24.49 30.73
CA GLN A 17 28.92 25.70 29.93
C GLN A 17 28.57 26.89 30.81
N ARG A 18 27.60 26.71 31.71
CA ARG A 18 27.20 27.73 32.69
C ARG A 18 28.36 28.15 33.58
N ILE A 19 29.11 27.20 34.14
CA ILE A 19 30.29 27.50 34.96
C ILE A 19 31.36 28.25 34.16
N LEU A 20 31.60 27.86 32.90
CA LEU A 20 32.56 28.53 32.02
C LEU A 20 32.14 29.98 31.72
N VAL A 21 30.84 30.20 31.49
CA VAL A 21 30.27 31.55 31.31
C VAL A 21 30.43 32.36 32.58
N GLU A 22 29.95 31.85 33.71
CA GLU A 22 29.90 32.57 34.99
C GLU A 22 31.29 32.88 35.55
N LYS A 23 32.22 31.91 35.54
CA LYS A 23 33.53 32.07 36.19
C LYS A 23 34.59 32.69 35.29
N HIS A 24 34.54 32.42 33.98
CA HIS A 24 35.63 32.80 33.08
C HIS A 24 35.19 33.84 32.07
N LEU A 25 34.08 33.64 31.35
CA LEU A 25 33.66 34.59 30.30
C LEU A 25 33.09 35.90 30.86
N ALA A 26 32.40 35.86 32.00
CA ALA A 26 31.87 37.07 32.65
C ALA A 26 32.99 38.06 33.00
N SER A 27 34.09 37.58 33.60
CA SER A 27 35.27 38.41 33.91
C SER A 27 35.95 39.01 32.68
N LEU A 28 35.86 38.33 31.53
CA LEU A 28 36.39 38.84 30.27
C LEU A 28 35.51 39.94 29.68
N LEU A 29 34.19 39.91 29.91
CA LEU A 29 33.27 40.97 29.48
C LEU A 29 33.58 42.31 30.18
N ASP A 30 34.05 42.27 31.43
CA ASP A 30 34.48 43.45 32.19
C ASP A 30 35.75 44.10 31.61
N LEU A 31 36.57 43.34 30.88
CA LEU A 31 37.80 43.82 30.24
C LEU A 31 37.56 44.40 28.84
N VAL A 32 36.39 44.17 28.23
CA VAL A 32 36.05 44.74 26.91
C VAL A 32 35.64 46.21 27.07
N SER A 33 35.93 47.06 26.07
CA SER A 33 35.45 48.44 26.02
C SER A 33 33.94 48.54 26.29
N LYS A 34 33.51 49.54 27.07
CA LYS A 34 32.11 49.76 27.48
C LYS A 34 31.10 49.70 26.32
N ASP A 35 31.47 50.16 25.14
CA ASP A 35 30.56 50.14 23.97
C ASP A 35 30.30 48.72 23.45
N ARG A 36 31.34 47.86 23.46
CA ARG A 36 31.20 46.45 23.06
C ARG A 36 30.48 45.64 24.13
N SER A 37 30.75 45.87 25.42
CA SER A 37 30.01 45.18 26.49
C SER A 37 28.52 45.54 26.47
N LYS A 38 28.18 46.82 26.24
CA LYS A 38 26.79 47.25 25.98
C LYS A 38 26.17 46.52 24.79
N LYS A 39 26.87 46.40 23.66
CA LYS A 39 26.38 45.66 22.48
C LYS A 39 26.14 44.17 22.78
N ILE A 40 27.05 43.53 23.52
CA ILE A 40 26.90 42.13 23.92
C ILE A 40 25.73 41.95 24.89
N LEU A 41 25.58 42.84 25.88
CA LEU A 41 24.45 42.81 26.81
C LEU A 41 23.12 43.05 26.10
N LEU A 42 23.06 43.98 25.14
CA LEU A 42 21.86 44.20 24.32
C LEU A 42 21.52 42.96 23.51
N ALA A 43 22.50 42.33 22.86
CA ALA A 43 22.29 41.08 22.11
C ALA A 43 21.83 39.93 23.03
N ALA A 44 22.45 39.77 24.20
CA ALA A 44 22.06 38.76 25.18
C ALA A 44 20.66 39.02 25.75
N THR A 45 20.30 40.28 26.01
CA THR A 45 18.97 40.67 26.48
C THR A 45 17.92 40.44 25.40
N GLN A 46 18.25 40.72 24.13
CA GLN A 46 17.38 40.44 22.99
C GLN A 46 17.13 38.94 22.83
N LEU A 47 18.18 38.12 22.89
CA LEU A 47 18.07 36.66 22.88
C LEU A 47 17.28 36.13 24.07
N GLN A 48 17.52 36.68 25.27
CA GLN A 48 16.76 36.31 26.46
C GLN A 48 15.29 36.62 26.30
N ARG A 49 14.91 37.80 25.82
CA ARG A 49 13.50 38.16 25.55
C ARG A 49 12.89 37.23 24.51
N GLN A 50 13.63 36.96 23.43
CA GLN A 50 13.18 36.03 22.40
C GLN A 50 12.94 34.62 22.95
N CYS A 51 13.77 34.12 23.86
CA CYS A 51 13.59 32.79 24.46
C CYS A 51 12.63 32.77 25.65
N HIS A 52 12.43 33.90 26.34
CA HIS A 52 11.59 33.99 27.54
C HIS A 52 10.11 33.77 27.23
N ASP A 53 9.65 34.27 26.09
CA ASP A 53 8.26 34.17 25.68
C ASP A 53 7.95 32.84 24.98
N ALA A 54 8.97 32.00 24.73
CA ALA A 54 8.81 30.71 24.10
C ALA A 54 8.11 29.71 25.04
N PRO A 55 7.08 28.99 24.57
CA PRO A 55 6.47 27.90 25.34
C PRO A 55 7.51 26.87 25.80
N LYS A 56 7.39 26.41 27.05
CA LYS A 56 8.31 25.41 27.59
C LYS A 56 7.85 24.00 27.18
N LEU A 57 8.63 23.35 26.32
CA LEU A 57 8.39 21.96 25.92
C LEU A 57 8.88 20.98 27.00
N ASP A 58 7.99 20.57 27.91
CA ASP A 58 8.29 19.56 28.93
C ASP A 58 7.72 18.18 28.53
N LEU A 59 8.48 17.47 27.68
CA LEU A 59 8.11 16.13 27.19
C LEU A 59 7.80 15.16 28.33
N ARG A 60 8.55 15.22 29.44
CA ARG A 60 8.36 14.30 30.57
C ARG A 60 7.02 14.56 31.28
N ALA A 61 6.71 15.82 31.55
CA ALA A 61 5.44 16.20 32.17
C ALA A 61 4.26 15.82 31.26
N LYS A 62 4.37 16.13 29.97
CA LYS A 62 3.31 15.82 29.00
C LYS A 62 3.11 14.32 28.82
N ARG A 63 4.20 13.54 28.74
CA ARG A 63 4.15 12.08 28.69
C ARG A 63 3.39 11.52 29.89
N LYS A 64 3.74 11.95 31.10
CA LYS A 64 3.05 11.52 32.33
C LYS A 64 1.55 11.83 32.28
N GLN A 65 1.17 13.00 31.80
CA GLN A 65 -0.23 13.41 31.68
C GLN A 65 -0.99 12.50 30.71
N ILE A 66 -0.49 12.34 29.48
CA ILE A 66 -1.17 11.58 28.43
C ILE A 66 -1.21 10.09 28.78
N THR A 67 -0.14 9.51 29.33
CA THR A 67 -0.16 8.12 29.80
C THR A 67 -1.22 7.91 30.89
N ALA A 68 -1.35 8.86 31.84
CA ALA A 68 -2.39 8.76 32.87
C ALA A 68 -3.82 8.77 32.27
N LEU A 69 -4.07 9.60 31.26
CA LEU A 69 -5.36 9.63 30.55
C LEU A 69 -5.61 8.34 29.75
N LEU A 70 -4.59 7.79 29.08
CA LEU A 70 -4.69 6.50 28.38
C LEU A 70 -4.95 5.33 29.34
N ASP A 71 -4.34 5.35 30.52
CA ASP A 71 -4.60 4.37 31.58
C ASP A 71 -6.03 4.51 32.15
N GLU A 72 -6.54 5.73 32.26
CA GLU A 72 -7.94 5.99 32.63
C GLU A 72 -8.92 5.49 31.57
N LEU A 73 -8.64 5.76 30.29
CA LEU A 73 -9.43 5.25 29.17
C LEU A 73 -9.47 3.71 29.16
N SER A 74 -8.34 3.08 29.41
CA SER A 74 -8.22 1.62 29.48
C SER A 74 -8.96 1.04 30.70
N ARG A 75 -8.97 1.76 31.83
CA ARG A 75 -9.76 1.38 33.02
C ARG A 75 -11.25 1.57 32.79
N ASP A 76 -11.66 2.67 32.16
CA ASP A 76 -13.07 2.94 31.82
C ASP A 76 -13.64 1.87 30.90
N ALA A 77 -12.89 1.46 29.86
CA ALA A 77 -13.27 0.38 28.96
C ALA A 77 -13.54 -0.96 29.68
N LYS A 78 -12.84 -1.23 30.80
CA LYS A 78 -13.06 -2.42 31.62
C LYS A 78 -14.26 -2.26 32.56
N VAL A 79 -14.47 -1.05 33.09
CA VAL A 79 -15.52 -0.75 34.07
C VAL A 79 -16.89 -0.58 33.39
N SER A 80 -16.94 -0.02 32.18
CA SER A 80 -18.17 0.16 31.39
C SER A 80 -18.84 -1.16 31.04
N PHE A 81 -18.10 -2.27 31.05
CA PHE A 81 -18.66 -3.61 30.93
C PHE A 81 -19.55 -3.99 32.13
N ILE A 82 -19.27 -3.42 33.31
CA ILE A 82 -19.97 -3.72 34.57
C ILE A 82 -20.96 -2.59 34.95
N LYS A 83 -20.65 -1.34 34.59
CA LYS A 83 -21.46 -0.14 34.91
C LYS A 83 -22.04 0.50 33.65
N GLU A 84 -23.28 0.97 33.74
CA GLU A 84 -24.06 1.51 32.59
C GLU A 84 -23.57 2.82 31.97
N ARG A 85 -22.56 3.52 32.53
CA ARG A 85 -22.03 4.77 31.95
C ARG A 85 -20.52 4.70 31.78
N SER A 86 -20.07 4.96 30.55
CA SER A 86 -18.66 5.07 30.15
C SER A 86 -18.31 6.54 29.98
N ASN A 87 -17.15 6.96 30.49
CA ASN A 87 -16.61 8.32 30.30
C ASN A 87 -15.68 8.40 29.09
N ARG A 88 -15.76 7.44 28.18
CA ARG A 88 -14.84 7.26 27.06
C ARG A 88 -14.76 8.49 26.15
N GLU A 89 -15.89 9.09 25.80
CA GLU A 89 -15.92 10.27 24.91
C GLU A 89 -15.19 11.47 25.51
N GLU A 90 -15.41 11.74 26.80
CA GLU A 90 -14.75 12.83 27.53
C GLU A 90 -13.23 12.59 27.61
N LEU A 91 -12.79 11.38 27.95
CA LEU A 91 -11.37 11.03 28.02
C LEU A 91 -10.67 11.12 26.66
N LEU A 92 -11.33 10.67 25.58
CA LEU A 92 -10.82 10.80 24.22
C LEU A 92 -10.66 12.27 23.82
N ALA A 93 -11.70 13.08 24.06
CA ALA A 93 -11.68 14.51 23.78
C ALA A 93 -10.58 15.22 24.58
N GLU A 94 -10.39 14.88 25.86
CA GLU A 94 -9.35 15.46 26.71
C GLU A 94 -7.94 15.10 26.22
N ILE A 95 -7.70 13.84 25.84
CA ILE A 95 -6.42 13.40 25.27
C ILE A 95 -6.13 14.20 24.00
N VAL A 96 -7.07 14.23 23.06
CA VAL A 96 -6.88 14.90 21.77
C VAL A 96 -6.70 16.41 21.95
N HIS A 97 -7.52 17.06 22.78
CA HIS A 97 -7.36 18.49 23.08
C HIS A 97 -5.98 18.80 23.71
N SER A 98 -5.52 17.95 24.62
CA SER A 98 -4.20 18.09 25.25
C SER A 98 -3.07 17.91 24.24
N LEU A 99 -3.18 16.99 23.28
CA LEU A 99 -2.18 16.82 22.21
C LEU A 99 -2.21 18.02 21.23
N VAL A 100 -3.39 18.41 20.76
CA VAL A 100 -3.59 19.50 19.79
C VAL A 100 -3.07 20.84 20.31
N SER A 101 -3.41 21.21 21.56
CA SER A 101 -2.87 22.43 22.17
C SER A 101 -1.34 22.42 22.23
N TRP A 102 -0.74 21.25 22.48
CA TRP A 102 0.70 21.11 22.56
C TRP A 102 1.39 21.13 21.19
N ILE A 103 0.73 20.69 20.13
CA ILE A 103 1.21 20.85 18.75
C ILE A 103 1.41 22.33 18.43
N ASN A 104 0.49 23.21 18.83
CA ASN A 104 0.63 24.66 18.65
C ASN A 104 1.83 25.23 19.43
N ASP A 105 2.04 24.78 20.67
CA ASP A 105 3.21 25.17 21.47
C ASP A 105 4.53 24.76 20.78
N ILE A 106 4.58 23.51 20.29
CA ILE A 106 5.74 22.98 19.56
C ILE A 106 6.01 23.80 18.29
N TRP A 107 4.97 24.06 17.49
CA TRP A 107 5.09 24.86 16.28
C TRP A 107 5.59 26.27 16.59
N THR A 108 5.03 26.92 17.61
CA THR A 108 5.45 28.27 18.05
C THR A 108 6.94 28.28 18.41
N VAL A 109 7.41 27.29 19.17
CA VAL A 109 8.83 27.19 19.58
C VAL A 109 9.78 27.08 18.38
N VAL A 110 9.43 26.29 17.36
CA VAL A 110 10.31 26.07 16.19
C VAL A 110 10.19 27.16 15.14
N TYR A 111 8.97 27.61 14.85
CA TYR A 111 8.68 28.55 13.76
C TYR A 111 8.85 30.01 14.19
N GLU A 112 8.39 30.41 15.38
CA GLU A 112 8.48 31.81 15.83
C GLU A 112 9.77 32.10 16.61
N HIS A 113 10.21 31.13 17.43
CA HIS A 113 11.36 31.32 18.32
C HIS A 113 12.66 30.69 17.80
N HIS A 114 12.58 29.81 16.80
CA HIS A 114 13.73 29.15 16.16
C HIS A 114 14.69 28.48 17.15
N THR A 115 14.14 27.78 18.15
CA THR A 115 14.92 27.12 19.21
C THR A 115 14.44 25.71 19.47
N SER A 116 15.25 24.92 20.18
CA SER A 116 14.88 23.61 20.74
C SER A 116 14.39 22.59 19.72
N PHE A 117 14.93 22.60 18.50
CA PHE A 117 14.45 21.76 17.40
C PHE A 117 14.47 20.26 17.71
N SER A 118 15.53 19.75 18.35
CA SER A 118 15.61 18.34 18.77
C SER A 118 14.53 17.98 19.79
N THR A 119 14.32 18.82 20.81
CA THR A 119 13.23 18.59 21.79
C THR A 119 11.86 18.66 21.13
N ALA A 120 11.65 19.60 20.20
CA ALA A 120 10.41 19.69 19.42
C ALA A 120 10.16 18.44 18.58
N HIS A 121 11.22 17.90 17.94
CA HIS A 121 11.15 16.65 17.20
C HIS A 121 10.76 15.47 18.12
N ASP A 122 11.40 15.31 19.28
CA ASP A 122 11.07 14.27 20.27
C ASP A 122 9.62 14.40 20.76
N CYS A 123 9.13 15.63 20.92
CA CYS A 123 7.74 15.91 21.28
C CYS A 123 6.77 15.44 20.19
N LEU A 124 7.06 15.71 18.91
CA LEU A 124 6.21 15.27 17.79
C LEU A 124 6.20 13.74 17.64
N LEU A 125 7.35 13.08 17.80
CA LEU A 125 7.43 11.61 17.83
C LEU A 125 6.61 11.01 18.98
N TYR A 126 6.64 11.64 20.15
CA TYR A 126 5.79 11.18 21.25
C TYR A 126 4.29 11.34 20.94
N ILE A 127 3.90 12.41 20.25
CA ILE A 127 2.50 12.60 19.84
C ILE A 127 2.11 11.51 18.83
N SER A 128 2.93 11.20 17.82
CA SER A 128 2.63 10.12 16.87
C SER A 128 2.48 8.77 17.58
N GLU A 129 3.37 8.44 18.52
CA GLU A 129 3.26 7.23 19.34
C GLU A 129 1.95 7.19 20.15
N ALA A 130 1.59 8.30 20.79
CA ALA A 130 0.35 8.39 21.57
C ALA A 130 -0.91 8.20 20.69
N LEU A 131 -0.89 8.68 19.44
CA LEU A 131 -1.99 8.50 18.48
C LEU A 131 -2.13 7.04 18.02
N VAL A 132 -1.02 6.34 17.82
CA VAL A 132 -1.01 4.90 17.54
C VAL A 132 -1.63 4.12 18.71
N GLN A 133 -1.22 4.44 19.95
CA GLN A 133 -1.78 3.82 21.16
C GLN A 133 -3.30 4.11 21.30
N LEU A 134 -3.72 5.35 21.02
CA LEU A 134 -5.13 5.74 21.06
C LEU A 134 -5.96 4.94 20.05
N SER A 135 -5.44 4.75 18.84
CA SER A 135 -6.08 4.00 17.76
C SER A 135 -6.17 2.49 18.08
N GLY A 136 -5.12 1.92 18.66
CA GLY A 136 -5.10 0.51 19.11
C GLY A 136 -6.09 0.23 20.26
N ASN A 137 -6.06 1.07 21.29
CA ASN A 137 -6.91 0.94 22.47
C ASN A 137 -8.40 1.19 22.18
N SER A 138 -8.69 1.85 21.06
CA SER A 138 -10.07 2.13 20.65
C SER A 138 -10.91 0.88 20.36
N SER A 139 -10.28 -0.28 20.18
CA SER A 139 -10.98 -1.57 20.03
C SER A 139 -11.56 -2.13 21.34
N LEU A 140 -11.10 -1.67 22.50
CA LEU A 140 -11.54 -2.17 23.80
C LEU A 140 -12.82 -1.45 24.26
N GLY A 141 -13.97 -2.16 24.23
CA GLY A 141 -15.19 -1.77 24.95
C GLY A 141 -16.17 -0.81 24.25
N GLY A 142 -16.12 -0.65 22.92
CA GLY A 142 -17.10 0.19 22.19
C GLY A 142 -16.93 0.17 20.66
N CYS A 143 -17.81 0.85 19.91
CA CYS A 143 -17.59 1.04 18.47
C CYS A 143 -16.40 1.98 18.23
N LYS A 144 -15.53 1.65 17.27
CA LYS A 144 -14.48 2.56 16.75
C LYS A 144 -15.06 3.86 16.17
N CYS A 145 -16.34 3.86 15.79
CA CYS A 145 -17.08 4.98 15.23
C CYS A 145 -16.85 6.31 15.97
N VAL A 146 -16.94 6.29 17.31
CA VAL A 146 -16.83 7.50 18.15
C VAL A 146 -15.45 8.14 18.01
N VAL A 147 -14.40 7.33 17.97
CA VAL A 147 -13.02 7.81 17.85
C VAL A 147 -12.78 8.32 16.43
N MET A 148 -13.21 7.55 15.42
CA MET A 148 -13.00 7.91 14.01
C MET A 148 -13.77 9.17 13.60
N ASN A 149 -14.84 9.53 14.32
CA ASN A 149 -15.70 10.67 14.06
C ASN A 149 -15.47 11.86 15.02
N LEU A 150 -14.45 11.81 15.88
CA LEU A 150 -14.15 12.91 16.79
C LEU A 150 -13.68 14.12 15.98
N GLU A 151 -14.41 15.23 16.05
CA GLU A 151 -14.01 16.48 15.40
C GLU A 151 -12.82 17.09 16.12
N ILE A 152 -11.81 17.47 15.35
CA ILE A 152 -10.57 18.04 15.84
C ILE A 152 -10.36 19.38 15.15
N ASP A 153 -10.48 20.44 15.94
CA ASP A 153 -10.17 21.81 15.55
C ASP A 153 -8.78 22.20 16.09
N LEU A 154 -7.85 22.52 15.20
CA LEU A 154 -6.54 23.07 15.54
C LEU A 154 -6.31 24.41 14.82
N LYS A 155 -6.01 25.45 15.61
CA LYS A 155 -5.57 26.75 15.12
C LYS A 155 -4.11 26.97 15.49
N LEU A 156 -3.24 27.07 14.48
CA LEU A 156 -1.86 27.48 14.66
C LEU A 156 -1.80 29.00 14.66
N THR A 157 -1.33 29.58 15.75
CA THR A 157 -1.32 31.03 15.95
C THR A 157 0.09 31.55 16.13
N ASP A 158 0.43 32.65 15.45
CA ASP A 158 1.71 33.32 15.65
C ASP A 158 1.81 33.97 17.05
N LYS A 159 2.97 34.56 17.36
CA LYS A 159 3.20 35.29 18.63
C LYS A 159 2.28 36.51 18.83
N ARG A 160 1.62 36.99 17.78
CA ARG A 160 0.62 38.09 17.81
C ARG A 160 -0.81 37.55 17.93
N LYS A 161 -0.98 36.23 18.08
CA LYS A 161 -2.25 35.50 18.08
C LYS A 161 -3.00 35.54 16.75
N LYS A 162 -2.33 35.89 15.64
CA LYS A 162 -2.89 35.77 14.30
C LYS A 162 -2.92 34.30 13.91
N VAL A 163 -4.07 33.80 13.44
CA VAL A 163 -4.20 32.44 12.93
C VAL A 163 -3.44 32.33 11.62
N MET A 164 -2.43 31.46 11.58
CA MET A 164 -1.59 31.20 10.41
C MET A 164 -2.14 30.04 9.59
N LYS A 165 -2.65 29.02 10.27
CA LYS A 165 -3.35 27.91 9.65
C LYS A 165 -4.40 27.35 10.59
N HIS A 166 -5.57 27.10 10.03
CA HIS A 166 -6.66 26.38 10.67
C HIS A 166 -6.78 24.98 10.06
N PHE A 167 -6.97 23.98 10.90
CA PHE A 167 -7.24 22.60 10.51
C PHE A 167 -8.53 22.15 11.19
N SER A 168 -9.48 21.70 10.36
CA SER A 168 -10.64 20.93 10.78
C SER A 168 -10.47 19.52 10.23
N VAL A 169 -10.26 18.55 11.12
CA VAL A 169 -10.11 17.13 10.73
C VAL A 169 -10.99 16.25 11.60
N VAL A 170 -11.44 15.14 11.03
CA VAL A 170 -12.30 14.18 11.73
C VAL A 170 -11.50 12.91 12.05
N GLY A 171 -11.36 12.61 13.33
CA GLY A 171 -10.70 11.42 13.85
C GLY A 171 -9.19 11.58 14.08
N PRO A 172 -8.63 10.95 15.14
CA PRO A 172 -7.20 11.03 15.48
C PRO A 172 -6.24 10.56 14.38
N GLN A 173 -6.67 9.64 13.51
CA GLN A 173 -5.85 9.15 12.39
C GLN A 173 -5.47 10.26 11.40
N ASN A 174 -6.21 11.36 11.37
CA ASN A 174 -5.92 12.51 10.50
C ASN A 174 -4.98 13.53 11.16
N LEU A 175 -4.62 13.37 12.43
CA LEU A 175 -3.62 14.22 13.08
C LEU A 175 -2.22 14.02 12.50
N ASP A 176 -1.92 12.88 11.87
CA ASP A 176 -0.65 12.66 11.16
C ASP A 176 -0.41 13.72 10.08
N ARG A 177 -1.48 14.19 9.41
CA ARG A 177 -1.39 15.28 8.44
C ARG A 177 -0.90 16.58 9.10
N ILE A 178 -1.42 16.89 10.28
CA ILE A 178 -1.03 18.07 11.05
C ILE A 178 0.41 17.92 11.55
N LEU A 179 0.80 16.75 12.06
CA LEU A 179 2.17 16.48 12.52
C LEU A 179 3.18 16.67 11.39
N LEU A 180 2.91 16.09 10.22
CA LEU A 180 3.77 16.23 9.04
C LEU A 180 3.87 17.68 8.56
N TRP A 181 2.79 18.45 8.67
CA TRP A 181 2.82 19.88 8.41
C TRP A 181 3.74 20.62 9.40
N VAL A 182 3.67 20.32 10.70
CA VAL A 182 4.51 20.97 11.71
C VAL A 182 5.97 20.54 11.58
N TRP A 183 6.25 19.27 11.25
CA TRP A 183 7.60 18.82 10.93
C TRP A 183 8.17 19.53 9.71
N ARG A 184 7.38 19.75 8.65
CA ARG A 184 7.82 20.53 7.48
C ARG A 184 8.30 21.91 7.89
N ASP A 185 7.51 22.62 8.69
CA ASP A 185 7.83 23.96 9.21
C ASP A 185 9.04 23.94 10.14
N LEU A 186 9.18 22.89 10.97
CA LEU A 186 10.36 22.64 11.80
C LEU A 186 11.61 22.52 10.92
N PHE A 187 11.57 21.70 9.87
CA PHE A 187 12.73 21.46 9.01
C PHE A 187 13.17 22.71 8.25
N VAL A 188 12.25 23.45 7.62
CA VAL A 188 12.64 24.69 6.91
C VAL A 188 13.16 25.74 7.88
N SER A 189 12.60 25.83 9.09
CA SER A 189 13.08 26.74 10.14
C SER A 189 14.47 26.34 10.65
N LEU A 190 14.70 25.04 10.87
CA LEU A 190 15.98 24.48 11.29
C LEU A 190 17.06 24.68 10.21
N LEU A 191 16.74 24.44 8.95
CA LEU A 191 17.68 24.63 7.83
C LEU A 191 18.03 26.12 7.65
N ALA A 192 17.06 27.01 7.81
CA ALA A 192 17.28 28.44 7.67
C ALA A 192 18.04 29.04 8.86
N ASN A 193 17.62 28.72 10.09
CA ASN A 193 18.02 29.43 11.31
C ASN A 193 18.79 28.58 12.32
N GLY A 194 18.76 27.26 12.21
CA GLY A 194 19.46 26.35 13.09
C GLY A 194 20.98 26.42 12.94
N SER A 195 21.68 25.93 13.96
CA SER A 195 23.13 25.80 13.92
C SER A 195 23.56 24.70 12.94
N GLU A 196 24.82 24.71 12.53
CA GLU A 196 25.38 23.63 11.70
C GLU A 196 25.38 22.26 12.41
N ALA A 197 25.26 22.22 13.75
CA ALA A 197 25.05 20.99 14.48
C ALA A 197 23.60 20.50 14.32
N ASP A 198 22.62 21.40 14.44
CA ASP A 198 21.19 21.07 14.27
C ASP A 198 20.91 20.58 12.84
N LYS A 199 21.46 21.26 11.82
CA LYS A 199 21.33 20.84 10.41
C LYS A 199 21.83 19.44 10.12
N LYS A 200 22.84 18.97 10.87
CA LYS A 200 23.36 17.60 10.73
C LYS A 200 22.44 16.53 11.31
N GLN A 201 21.46 16.91 12.13
CA GLN A 201 20.45 16.00 12.68
C GLN A 201 19.27 15.77 11.71
N VAL A 202 19.15 16.57 10.64
CA VAL A 202 18.04 16.43 9.67
C VAL A 202 17.89 14.99 9.14
N PRO A 203 18.96 14.28 8.74
CA PRO A 203 18.83 12.88 8.34
C PRO A 203 18.26 11.99 9.44
N GLU A 204 18.74 12.12 10.68
CA GLU A 204 18.25 11.33 11.83
C GLU A 204 16.76 11.58 12.09
N PHE A 205 16.30 12.84 12.02
CA PHE A 205 14.88 13.16 12.17
C PHE A 205 14.01 12.58 11.04
N LEU A 206 14.53 12.51 9.81
CA LEU A 206 13.80 11.87 8.70
C LEU A 206 13.76 10.34 8.89
N ASP A 207 14.83 9.74 9.40
CA ASP A 207 14.88 8.32 9.76
C ASP A 207 13.82 7.99 10.82
N ASP A 208 13.69 8.82 11.85
CA ASP A 208 12.69 8.64 12.91
C ASP A 208 11.25 8.78 12.40
N ILE A 209 10.98 9.74 11.50
CA ILE A 209 9.67 9.90 10.87
C ILE A 209 9.32 8.69 10.00
N GLU A 210 10.28 8.17 9.22
CA GLU A 210 10.08 6.95 8.45
C GLU A 210 9.78 5.76 9.36
N ALA A 211 10.54 5.59 10.44
CA ALA A 211 10.33 4.50 11.38
C ALA A 211 8.95 4.58 12.07
N SER A 212 8.46 5.80 12.35
CA SER A 212 7.17 6.02 13.02
C SER A 212 5.96 6.00 12.07
N LEU A 213 6.07 6.56 10.86
CA LEU A 213 4.94 6.83 9.95
C LEU A 213 5.08 6.20 8.56
N GLY A 214 6.21 5.54 8.29
CA GLY A 214 6.52 4.89 7.02
C GLY A 214 7.18 5.81 5.98
N ALA A 215 7.78 5.20 4.95
CA ALA A 215 8.55 5.93 3.94
C ALA A 215 7.74 6.98 3.16
N LEU A 216 6.45 6.72 2.89
CA LEU A 216 5.58 7.66 2.17
C LEU A 216 5.24 8.91 2.98
N ALA A 217 5.42 8.88 4.31
CA ALA A 217 5.26 10.07 5.14
C ALA A 217 6.31 11.14 4.80
N LEU A 218 7.49 10.75 4.29
CA LEU A 218 8.54 11.69 3.89
C LEU A 218 8.13 12.53 2.67
N GLU A 219 7.39 11.96 1.72
CA GLU A 219 6.79 12.70 0.61
C GLU A 219 5.69 13.64 1.11
N ARG A 220 4.75 13.09 1.87
CA ARG A 220 3.62 13.85 2.43
C ARG A 220 4.10 15.02 3.29
N LEU A 221 5.23 14.88 3.98
CA LEU A 221 5.88 15.96 4.71
C LEU A 221 6.16 17.17 3.82
N LEU A 222 6.64 16.98 2.59
CA LEU A 222 6.88 18.08 1.65
C LEU A 222 5.58 18.79 1.26
N TYR A 223 4.48 18.04 1.15
CA TYR A 223 3.14 18.54 0.83
C TYR A 223 2.35 19.04 2.07
N GLY A 224 3.01 19.18 3.23
CA GLY A 224 2.34 19.62 4.47
C GLY A 224 1.29 18.63 4.96
N GLY A 225 1.57 17.33 4.82
CA GLY A 225 0.76 16.21 5.28
C GLY A 225 -0.33 15.72 4.31
N LYS A 226 -0.57 16.44 3.20
CA LYS A 226 -1.51 16.02 2.15
C LYS A 226 -0.98 14.83 1.36
N SER A 227 -1.87 13.97 0.86
CA SER A 227 -1.49 12.90 -0.07
C SER A 227 -1.43 13.47 -1.50
N SER A 228 -0.53 12.96 -2.34
CA SER A 228 -0.42 13.41 -3.73
C SER A 228 -1.67 13.12 -4.56
N ASP A 229 -2.42 12.06 -4.22
CA ASP A 229 -3.62 11.64 -4.94
C ASP A 229 -4.89 12.42 -4.56
N ASP A 230 -4.85 13.19 -3.45
CA ASP A 230 -6.02 13.96 -2.95
C ASP A 230 -6.41 15.10 -3.91
N ASP A 231 -5.50 15.51 -4.82
CA ASP A 231 -5.73 16.58 -5.79
C ASP A 231 -6.46 16.10 -7.08
N GLU A 232 -6.41 14.80 -7.43
CA GLU A 232 -7.00 14.28 -8.68
C GLU A 232 -8.40 13.67 -8.51
N SER A 233 -8.69 13.08 -7.34
CA SER A 233 -10.06 12.67 -7.06
C SER A 233 -10.84 13.89 -6.58
N GLY A 234 -11.27 14.72 -7.53
CA GLY A 234 -12.27 15.77 -7.36
C GLY A 234 -13.59 15.17 -6.88
N GLY A 235 -13.59 14.65 -5.66
CA GLY A 235 -14.77 14.22 -4.95
C GLY A 235 -15.67 15.43 -4.88
N LEU A 236 -16.76 15.35 -5.64
CA LEU A 236 -17.84 16.33 -5.78
C LEU A 236 -18.53 16.72 -4.45
N ASN A 237 -17.92 16.41 -3.30
CA ASN A 237 -18.42 16.64 -1.94
C ASN A 237 -17.44 17.45 -1.06
N GLY A 238 -16.35 18.00 -1.58
CA GLY A 238 -15.39 18.81 -0.82
C GLY A 238 -15.50 20.30 -1.14
N SER A 239 -16.58 20.94 -0.69
CA SER A 239 -16.81 22.39 -0.73
C SER A 239 -15.91 23.16 0.28
N ASP A 240 -14.64 22.79 0.41
CA ASP A 240 -13.65 23.49 1.26
C ASP A 240 -12.83 24.48 0.43
N SER A 241 -13.53 25.29 -0.37
CA SER A 241 -13.00 26.56 -0.86
C SER A 241 -13.10 27.62 0.26
N GLU A 242 -12.62 27.32 1.46
CA GLU A 242 -12.59 28.23 2.63
C GLU A 242 -11.36 29.16 2.62
N ASP A 243 -10.85 29.52 1.44
CA ASP A 243 -9.89 30.64 1.27
C ASP A 243 -10.57 31.78 0.46
N GLY A 244 -11.90 31.76 0.34
CA GLY A 244 -12.69 32.92 -0.05
C GLY A 244 -12.96 33.74 1.19
N ASP A 245 -12.06 34.68 1.49
CA ASP A 245 -12.30 35.75 2.46
C ASP A 245 -13.55 36.53 2.02
N GLU A 246 -14.74 36.09 2.47
CA GLU A 246 -15.94 36.90 2.57
C GLU A 246 -15.75 37.86 3.76
N ASP A 247 -14.82 38.81 3.61
CA ASP A 247 -14.99 40.12 4.22
C ASP A 247 -16.08 40.85 3.39
N GLU A 248 -17.31 40.32 3.40
CA GLU A 248 -18.50 41.08 3.03
C GLU A 248 -18.77 42.02 4.21
N ASP A 249 -18.34 43.27 4.04
CA ASP A 249 -18.75 44.41 4.84
C ASP A 249 -20.29 44.41 4.93
N GLU A 250 -20.84 43.91 6.04
CA GLU A 250 -22.23 44.12 6.47
C GLU A 250 -22.42 45.62 6.80
N ASP A 251 -22.55 46.44 5.75
CA ASP A 251 -23.17 47.76 5.81
C ASP A 251 -24.68 47.60 5.47
N GLU A 252 -25.47 47.18 6.45
CA GLU A 252 -26.94 47.33 6.54
C GLU A 252 -27.22 47.81 7.98
N ASP A 253 -28.05 48.78 8.34
CA ASP A 253 -28.92 49.77 7.71
C ASP A 253 -29.42 50.63 8.90
N GLU A 254 -29.44 51.96 8.83
CA GLU A 254 -30.33 52.77 9.69
C GLU A 254 -30.86 53.98 8.90
N ASP A 255 -31.84 53.70 8.03
CA ASP A 255 -32.89 54.66 7.68
C ASP A 255 -34.05 54.47 8.69
N GLU A 256 -34.42 55.51 9.46
CA GLU A 256 -35.80 56.00 9.63
C GLU A 256 -35.92 57.06 10.76
N ASP A 257 -36.24 58.28 10.31
CA ASP A 257 -36.99 59.40 10.90
C ASP A 257 -37.60 59.25 12.33
N GLU A 258 -37.38 60.26 13.21
CA GLU A 258 -38.42 61.13 13.84
C GLU A 258 -37.91 61.84 15.13
N ASP A 259 -38.09 63.17 15.13
CA ASP A 259 -38.48 64.07 16.23
C ASP A 259 -37.53 64.45 17.39
N ASP A 260 -36.90 65.62 17.21
CA ASP A 260 -37.13 66.86 17.99
C ASP A 260 -37.45 66.75 19.48
N TYR A 261 -36.46 67.00 20.36
CA TYR A 261 -36.61 67.81 21.57
C TYR A 261 -35.30 68.51 21.96
N GLU A 262 -35.37 69.84 21.98
CA GLU A 262 -34.52 70.78 22.71
C GLU A 262 -34.43 70.39 24.21
N ASP A 263 -33.24 70.43 24.82
CA ASP A 263 -32.88 71.45 25.83
C ASP A 263 -31.63 71.12 26.67
N GLU A 264 -30.83 72.18 26.81
CA GLU A 264 -30.07 72.63 28.00
C GLU A 264 -28.83 71.85 28.51
N ASP A 265 -27.70 72.54 28.33
CA ASP A 265 -26.75 72.92 29.38
C ASP A 265 -25.94 71.82 30.11
N SER A 266 -24.69 71.66 29.67
CA SER A 266 -23.58 71.80 30.61
C SER A 266 -22.29 72.23 29.89
N GLU A 267 -22.05 73.53 29.92
CA GLU A 267 -20.71 74.12 29.92
C GLU A 267 -19.92 73.54 31.11
N ASP A 268 -18.71 73.04 30.87
CA ASP A 268 -17.51 73.47 31.61
C ASP A 268 -16.28 72.59 31.25
N GLU A 269 -15.33 73.28 30.60
CA GLU A 269 -13.89 73.30 30.91
C GLU A 269 -13.17 71.99 31.27
N ASP A 270 -12.27 71.52 30.38
CA ASP A 270 -10.84 71.79 30.59
C ASP A 270 -9.94 71.23 29.47
N ILE A 271 -9.56 72.18 28.61
CA ILE A 271 -8.28 72.26 27.91
C ILE A 271 -7.13 72.02 28.90
N PHE A 272 -6.21 71.09 28.63
CA PHE A 272 -4.75 71.31 28.67
C PHE A 272 -3.97 70.06 28.20
N ASP A 273 -3.50 70.15 26.95
CA ASP A 273 -2.10 69.96 26.58
C ASP A 273 -1.47 68.56 26.71
N ARG A 274 -1.43 67.83 25.58
CA ARG A 274 -0.25 67.02 25.24
C ARG A 274 -0.06 66.78 23.73
N ARG A 275 0.54 67.81 23.13
CA ARG A 275 1.74 67.71 22.27
C ARG A 275 1.64 66.90 20.96
N TYR A 276 1.33 67.66 19.91
CA TYR A 276 1.86 67.54 18.55
C TYR A 276 3.29 66.94 18.51
N CYS A 277 3.46 65.86 17.76
CA CYS A 277 4.70 65.52 17.07
C CYS A 277 4.33 65.22 15.61
N ASP A 278 3.95 66.30 14.96
CA ASP A 278 3.91 66.48 13.52
C ASP A 278 5.38 66.53 13.05
N ASN A 279 5.84 65.43 12.47
CA ASN A 279 7.00 65.38 11.60
C ASN A 279 6.60 64.52 10.41
N ALA A 280 6.01 65.20 9.44
CA ALA A 280 6.11 64.87 8.04
C ALA A 280 7.59 64.62 7.68
N ASP A 281 7.90 63.37 7.35
CA ASP A 281 8.80 63.04 6.25
C ASP A 281 8.08 61.98 5.42
N ASP A 282 7.34 62.50 4.44
CA ASP A 282 6.90 61.84 3.22
C ASP A 282 8.10 61.15 2.53
N ASP A 283 8.29 59.86 2.78
CA ASP A 283 8.99 58.96 1.87
C ASP A 283 8.06 57.75 1.61
N ASP A 284 7.09 58.01 0.73
CA ASP A 284 6.65 57.17 -0.40
C ASP A 284 7.03 55.66 -0.39
N ASP A 285 6.65 54.92 0.66
CA ASP A 285 6.67 53.45 0.67
C ASP A 285 5.37 52.89 0.07
N ASN A 286 4.94 53.44 -1.07
CA ASN A 286 4.06 52.74 -2.00
C ASN A 286 4.86 51.60 -2.63
N TYR A 287 5.13 50.57 -1.80
CA TYR A 287 5.66 49.28 -2.20
C TYR A 287 4.59 48.66 -3.11
N TYR A 288 4.64 49.02 -4.39
CA TYR A 288 4.15 48.17 -5.47
C TYR A 288 4.86 46.84 -5.27
N THR A 289 4.23 45.95 -4.49
CA THR A 289 4.47 44.52 -4.53
C THR A 289 4.27 44.16 -5.99
N ASP A 290 5.40 44.04 -6.68
CA ASP A 290 5.53 43.51 -8.02
C ASP A 290 4.96 42.09 -7.99
N ASP A 291 3.63 42.00 -8.09
CA ASP A 291 2.79 40.80 -8.09
C ASP A 291 3.04 39.92 -9.32
N SER A 292 4.12 40.19 -10.07
CA SER A 292 4.63 39.34 -11.14
C SER A 292 5.55 38.22 -10.64
N PHE A 293 5.67 38.01 -9.32
CA PHE A 293 6.19 36.76 -8.78
C PHE A 293 5.18 35.64 -9.07
N ASN A 294 5.26 35.09 -10.28
CA ASN A 294 4.63 33.83 -10.64
C ASN A 294 4.93 32.83 -9.51
N PRO A 295 3.93 32.46 -8.69
CA PRO A 295 4.12 31.48 -7.64
C PRO A 295 4.73 30.25 -8.28
N CYS A 296 5.76 29.65 -7.66
CA CYS A 296 6.26 28.37 -8.15
C CYS A 296 5.05 27.44 -8.30
N PRO A 297 4.86 26.76 -9.44
CA PRO A 297 3.76 25.82 -9.62
C PRO A 297 3.91 24.57 -8.73
N CYS A 298 4.91 24.54 -7.84
CA CYS A 298 5.18 23.43 -6.96
C CYS A 298 4.37 23.52 -5.65
N ASN A 299 3.72 22.42 -5.25
CA ASN A 299 2.89 22.34 -4.03
C ASN A 299 3.70 22.28 -2.71
N PHE A 300 4.99 22.60 -2.74
CA PHE A 300 5.89 22.57 -1.58
C PHE A 300 5.96 23.90 -0.82
N HIS A 301 5.27 24.93 -1.31
CA HIS A 301 5.26 26.27 -0.73
C HIS A 301 4.21 26.43 0.36
N ALA A 302 4.48 27.32 1.31
CA ALA A 302 3.47 27.85 2.20
C ALA A 302 3.37 29.37 2.03
N LYS A 303 2.15 29.89 1.86
CA LYS A 303 1.88 31.33 1.61
C LYS A 303 2.50 32.24 2.68
N TYR A 304 2.59 31.76 3.93
CA TYR A 304 3.09 32.51 5.08
C TYR A 304 4.61 32.41 5.29
N TRP A 305 5.33 31.62 4.50
CA TRP A 305 6.77 31.53 4.65
C TRP A 305 7.46 32.79 4.14
N PRO A 306 8.37 33.41 4.92
CA PRO A 306 9.24 34.45 4.38
C PRO A 306 10.18 33.84 3.34
N ALA A 307 10.62 34.64 2.37
CA ALA A 307 11.46 34.19 1.24
C ALA A 307 12.72 33.41 1.66
N ARG A 308 13.24 33.66 2.87
CA ARG A 308 14.35 32.89 3.44
C ARG A 308 13.98 31.45 3.76
N LEU A 309 12.87 31.21 4.48
CA LEU A 309 12.40 29.85 4.78
C LEU A 309 11.98 29.15 3.50
N ASP A 310 11.32 29.89 2.60
CA ASP A 310 10.86 29.37 1.34
C ASP A 310 11.99 28.71 0.55
N ARG A 311 13.17 29.35 0.45
CA ARG A 311 14.34 28.78 -0.26
C ARG A 311 14.80 27.44 0.31
N GLU A 312 14.69 27.22 1.61
CA GLU A 312 15.12 25.99 2.27
C GLU A 312 14.26 24.77 1.92
N ARG A 313 13.07 24.97 1.34
CA ARG A 313 12.23 23.87 0.82
C ARG A 313 12.99 22.99 -0.20
N ILE A 314 13.91 23.58 -0.96
CA ILE A 314 14.73 22.85 -1.95
C ILE A 314 15.73 21.95 -1.23
N SER A 315 16.37 22.46 -0.18
CA SER A 315 17.30 21.67 0.64
C SER A 315 16.55 20.55 1.37
N LEU A 316 15.36 20.82 1.90
CA LEU A 316 14.51 19.81 2.52
C LEU A 316 14.12 18.70 1.54
N ARG A 317 13.67 19.06 0.32
CA ARG A 317 13.39 18.10 -0.76
C ARG A 317 14.59 17.21 -1.06
N GLN A 318 15.80 17.77 -1.14
CA GLN A 318 17.03 16.99 -1.36
C GLN A 318 17.33 16.03 -0.20
N HIS A 319 17.10 16.43 1.05
CA HIS A 319 17.25 15.54 2.20
C HIS A 319 16.24 14.39 2.19
N VAL A 320 14.98 14.69 1.87
CA VAL A 320 13.91 13.69 1.72
C VAL A 320 14.23 12.71 0.57
N GLU A 321 14.58 13.22 -0.60
CA GLU A 321 14.96 12.40 -1.77
C GLU A 321 16.15 11.48 -1.44
N LYS A 322 17.18 12.03 -0.79
CA LYS A 322 18.34 11.25 -0.35
C LYS A 322 17.93 10.13 0.61
N ARG A 323 17.01 10.40 1.56
CA ARG A 323 16.53 9.37 2.48
C ARG A 323 15.72 8.30 1.74
N LEU A 324 14.81 8.70 0.87
CA LEU A 324 14.01 7.77 0.06
C LEU A 324 14.87 6.85 -0.82
N PHE A 325 15.98 7.35 -1.38
CA PHE A 325 16.95 6.49 -2.06
C PHE A 325 17.59 5.46 -1.11
N ALA A 326 17.95 5.86 0.12
CA ALA A 326 18.49 4.92 1.11
C ALA A 326 17.48 3.84 1.50
N VAL A 327 16.20 4.20 1.65
CA VAL A 327 15.10 3.24 1.87
C VAL A 327 14.96 2.31 0.68
N PHE A 328 14.93 2.86 -0.54
CA PHE A 328 14.76 2.11 -1.77
C PHE A 328 15.90 1.11 -2.02
N GLU A 329 17.12 1.44 -1.61
CA GLU A 329 18.29 0.54 -1.68
C GLU A 329 18.14 -0.70 -0.79
N VAL A 330 17.35 -0.64 0.29
CA VAL A 330 17.17 -1.74 1.25
C VAL A 330 15.85 -2.49 1.01
N THR A 331 14.76 -1.74 0.86
CA THR A 331 13.40 -2.25 0.67
C THR A 331 12.71 -1.53 -0.49
N PRO A 332 13.04 -1.90 -1.74
CA PRO A 332 12.40 -1.29 -2.90
C PRO A 332 10.90 -1.57 -2.88
N SER A 333 10.11 -0.62 -3.38
CA SER A 333 8.68 -0.78 -3.59
C SER A 333 8.22 0.13 -4.73
N LEU A 334 7.12 -0.26 -5.40
CA LEU A 334 6.52 0.56 -6.46
C LEU A 334 6.11 1.95 -5.96
N ALA A 335 5.60 2.05 -4.73
CA ALA A 335 5.20 3.32 -4.15
C ALA A 335 6.40 4.27 -3.97
N VAL A 336 7.49 3.81 -3.35
CA VAL A 336 8.71 4.62 -3.18
C VAL A 336 9.34 4.99 -4.52
N TYR A 337 9.28 4.10 -5.52
CA TYR A 337 9.71 4.41 -6.89
C TYR A 337 8.91 5.58 -7.48
N ASN A 338 7.57 5.51 -7.45
CA ASN A 338 6.72 6.58 -7.98
C ASN A 338 6.96 7.91 -7.25
N THR A 339 7.09 7.87 -5.92
CA THR A 339 7.48 9.03 -5.10
C THR A 339 8.81 9.61 -5.54
N LEU A 340 9.86 8.80 -5.74
CA LEU A 340 11.16 9.28 -6.19
C LEU A 340 11.09 9.96 -7.56
N ILE A 341 10.32 9.40 -8.50
CA ILE A 341 10.11 9.98 -9.83
C ILE A 341 9.37 11.32 -9.72
N ASN A 342 8.29 11.38 -8.93
CA ASN A 342 7.49 12.59 -8.73
C ASN A 342 8.27 13.70 -8.01
N LEU A 343 9.10 13.32 -7.04
CA LEU A 343 9.94 14.24 -6.27
C LEU A 343 11.23 14.61 -6.99
N SER A 344 11.59 14.02 -8.12
CA SER A 344 12.83 14.36 -8.83
C SER A 344 12.70 15.68 -9.60
N GLN A 345 13.78 16.46 -9.67
CA GLN A 345 13.87 17.58 -10.61
C GLN A 345 14.16 17.08 -12.04
N ASP A 346 14.91 15.98 -12.15
CA ASP A 346 15.19 15.27 -13.39
C ASP A 346 14.68 13.83 -13.25
N ALA A 347 13.45 13.61 -13.71
CA ALA A 347 12.82 12.29 -13.64
C ALA A 347 13.61 11.21 -14.40
N TYR A 348 14.33 11.59 -15.46
CA TYR A 348 15.09 10.67 -16.28
C TYR A 348 16.38 10.22 -15.58
N GLU A 349 17.14 11.15 -14.99
CA GLU A 349 18.33 10.79 -14.21
C GLU A 349 17.96 9.93 -12.99
N THR A 350 16.84 10.25 -12.33
CA THR A 350 16.34 9.47 -11.20
C THR A 350 15.89 8.07 -11.63
N ASP A 351 15.20 7.92 -12.76
CA ASP A 351 14.82 6.61 -13.30
C ASP A 351 16.06 5.74 -13.59
N ILE A 352 17.08 6.29 -14.26
CA ILE A 352 18.36 5.58 -14.49
C ILE A 352 18.98 5.12 -13.17
N ARG A 353 18.99 5.99 -12.17
CA ARG A 353 19.57 5.68 -10.85
C ARG A 353 18.80 4.58 -10.15
N VAL A 354 17.47 4.65 -10.14
CA VAL A 354 16.59 3.63 -9.56
C VAL A 354 16.77 2.29 -10.29
N GLU A 355 16.79 2.30 -11.61
CA GLU A 355 16.99 1.08 -12.41
C GLU A 355 18.33 0.41 -12.10
N LYS A 356 19.39 1.21 -11.94
CA LYS A 356 20.71 0.70 -11.53
C LYS A 356 20.67 0.06 -10.15
N ILE A 357 19.94 0.65 -9.20
CA ILE A 357 19.75 0.08 -7.86
C ILE A 357 18.97 -1.24 -7.97
N LEU A 358 17.83 -1.25 -8.67
CA LEU A 358 16.99 -2.45 -8.86
C LEU A 358 17.77 -3.60 -9.48
N THR A 359 18.53 -3.34 -10.54
CA THR A 359 19.34 -4.36 -11.21
C THR A 359 20.36 -4.99 -10.25
N LYS A 360 20.88 -4.20 -9.31
CA LYS A 360 21.85 -4.65 -8.30
C LYS A 360 21.19 -5.50 -7.20
N ILE A 361 20.00 -5.13 -6.72
CA ILE A 361 19.39 -5.70 -5.50
C ILE A 361 18.23 -6.67 -5.75
N ALA A 362 17.74 -6.81 -7.00
CA ALA A 362 16.57 -7.62 -7.31
C ALA A 362 16.72 -9.10 -6.93
N GLY A 363 17.95 -9.62 -6.90
CA GLY A 363 18.25 -11.00 -6.52
C GLY A 363 18.51 -11.23 -5.03
N ASP A 364 18.53 -10.19 -4.20
CA ASP A 364 18.97 -10.31 -2.80
C ASP A 364 17.91 -10.99 -1.91
N THR A 365 16.63 -10.68 -2.12
CA THR A 365 15.51 -11.25 -1.36
C THR A 365 14.27 -11.46 -2.25
N PRO A 366 13.34 -12.35 -1.88
CA PRO A 366 12.06 -12.48 -2.58
C PRO A 366 11.27 -11.17 -2.67
N ASN A 367 11.30 -10.34 -1.61
CA ASN A 367 10.58 -9.06 -1.60
C ASN A 367 11.20 -8.07 -2.60
N ASN A 368 12.52 -8.06 -2.74
CA ASN A 368 13.21 -7.21 -3.72
C ASN A 368 12.86 -7.61 -5.15
N LEU A 369 12.76 -8.91 -5.44
CA LEU A 369 12.33 -9.40 -6.75
C LEU A 369 10.89 -9.00 -7.06
N VAL A 370 9.98 -9.16 -6.09
CA VAL A 370 8.56 -8.77 -6.26
C VAL A 370 8.44 -7.28 -6.56
N ALA A 371 9.12 -6.44 -5.77
CA ALA A 371 9.13 -5.00 -6.01
C ALA A 371 9.73 -4.63 -7.38
N ALA A 372 10.83 -5.27 -7.79
CA ALA A 372 11.41 -5.07 -9.10
C ALA A 372 10.42 -5.44 -10.21
N LEU A 373 9.72 -6.58 -10.10
CA LEU A 373 8.69 -6.98 -11.06
C LEU A 373 7.53 -5.99 -11.10
N ASP A 374 6.99 -5.57 -9.96
CA ASP A 374 5.89 -4.59 -9.89
C ASP A 374 6.27 -3.26 -10.57
N ILE A 375 7.51 -2.80 -10.37
CA ILE A 375 8.04 -1.59 -11.04
C ILE A 375 8.14 -1.79 -12.55
N GLN A 376 8.72 -2.91 -13.02
CA GLN A 376 8.84 -3.16 -14.46
C GLN A 376 7.48 -3.43 -15.14
N ILE A 377 6.51 -4.01 -14.41
CA ILE A 377 5.11 -4.13 -14.85
C ILE A 377 4.51 -2.74 -15.02
N SER A 378 4.65 -1.86 -14.03
CA SER A 378 4.13 -0.49 -14.10
C SER A 378 4.75 0.33 -15.24
N ASN A 379 6.03 0.10 -15.53
CA ASN A 379 6.75 0.75 -16.63
C ASN A 379 6.46 0.13 -18.01
N ASN A 380 5.73 -0.98 -18.08
CA ASN A 380 5.47 -1.75 -19.31
C ASN A 380 6.75 -2.21 -20.04
N GLU A 381 7.73 -2.72 -19.29
CA GLU A 381 9.03 -3.16 -19.81
C GLU A 381 9.18 -4.70 -19.84
N PRO A 382 8.61 -5.40 -20.84
CA PRO A 382 8.55 -6.86 -20.86
C PRO A 382 9.93 -7.53 -20.97
N GLU A 383 10.92 -6.87 -21.59
CA GLU A 383 12.30 -7.36 -21.68
C GLU A 383 12.96 -7.44 -20.28
N LYS A 384 12.75 -6.42 -19.44
CA LYS A 384 13.28 -6.41 -18.08
C LYS A 384 12.56 -7.41 -17.20
N ILE A 385 11.24 -7.55 -17.35
CA ILE A 385 10.45 -8.58 -16.67
C ILE A 385 11.03 -9.97 -16.96
N ILE A 386 11.30 -10.29 -18.24
CA ILE A 386 11.80 -11.62 -18.56
C ILE A 386 13.22 -11.86 -18.07
N SER A 387 14.10 -10.85 -18.16
CA SER A 387 15.45 -10.93 -17.61
C SER A 387 15.43 -11.22 -16.09
N LEU A 388 14.53 -10.58 -15.34
CA LEU A 388 14.33 -10.82 -13.91
C LEU A 388 13.81 -12.23 -13.63
N LEU A 389 12.80 -12.69 -14.38
CA LEU A 389 12.23 -14.03 -14.20
C LEU A 389 13.23 -15.14 -14.56
N ASP A 390 14.01 -14.98 -15.62
CA ASP A 390 15.02 -15.96 -16.02
C ASP A 390 16.18 -16.02 -15.01
N SER A 391 16.54 -14.89 -14.40
CA SER A 391 17.63 -14.82 -13.43
C SER A 391 17.22 -15.24 -12.01
N TYR A 392 16.00 -14.91 -11.57
CA TYR A 392 15.63 -14.93 -10.15
C TYR A 392 14.28 -15.59 -9.83
N SER A 393 13.58 -16.20 -10.80
CA SER A 393 12.25 -16.81 -10.54
C SER A 393 12.20 -17.84 -9.40
N PHE A 394 13.34 -18.46 -9.05
CA PHE A 394 13.45 -19.38 -7.92
C PHE A 394 13.22 -18.72 -6.55
N LEU A 395 13.28 -17.38 -6.45
CA LEU A 395 13.00 -16.64 -5.23
C LEU A 395 11.49 -16.41 -5.01
N LEU A 396 10.66 -16.56 -6.05
CA LEU A 396 9.23 -16.32 -5.94
C LEU A 396 8.56 -17.40 -5.09
N ARG A 397 7.69 -16.96 -4.18
CA ARG A 397 6.93 -17.84 -3.27
C ARG A 397 5.48 -17.94 -3.76
N PRO A 398 4.71 -18.93 -3.29
CA PRO A 398 3.28 -19.04 -3.64
C PRO A 398 2.46 -17.78 -3.34
N ARG A 399 2.82 -17.01 -2.30
CA ARG A 399 2.14 -15.75 -1.95
C ARG A 399 2.40 -14.62 -2.95
N ASP A 400 3.51 -14.71 -3.70
CA ASP A 400 3.92 -13.71 -4.69
C ASP A 400 3.25 -13.98 -6.07
N ALA A 401 2.29 -14.92 -6.13
CA ALA A 401 1.64 -15.34 -7.36
C ALA A 401 0.88 -14.21 -8.08
N VAL A 402 0.35 -13.22 -7.35
CA VAL A 402 -0.36 -12.09 -7.96
C VAL A 402 0.57 -11.25 -8.83
N THR A 403 1.76 -10.90 -8.33
CA THR A 403 2.78 -10.18 -9.11
C THR A 403 3.23 -11.02 -10.31
N LEU A 404 3.45 -12.33 -10.12
CA LEU A 404 3.83 -13.21 -11.24
C LEU A 404 2.72 -13.35 -12.30
N GLN A 405 1.44 -13.38 -11.89
CA GLN A 405 0.29 -13.38 -12.80
C GLN A 405 0.23 -12.08 -13.62
N CYS A 406 0.48 -10.94 -12.98
CA CYS A 406 0.54 -9.64 -13.65
C CYS A 406 1.71 -9.58 -14.64
N ALA A 407 2.89 -10.09 -14.25
CA ALA A 407 4.03 -10.21 -15.14
C ALA A 407 3.70 -11.05 -16.39
N VAL A 408 3.10 -12.24 -16.20
CA VAL A 408 2.69 -13.11 -17.32
C VAL A 408 1.64 -12.44 -18.21
N ALA A 409 0.69 -11.69 -17.65
CA ALA A 409 -0.28 -10.93 -18.42
C ALA A 409 0.39 -9.85 -19.29
N MET A 410 1.42 -9.18 -18.78
CA MET A 410 2.22 -8.21 -19.55
C MET A 410 3.02 -8.87 -20.68
N LEU A 411 3.57 -10.07 -20.45
CA LEU A 411 4.30 -10.79 -21.48
C LEU A 411 3.41 -11.20 -22.67
N ASP A 412 2.09 -11.32 -22.51
CA ASP A 412 1.15 -11.69 -23.58
C ASP A 412 1.18 -10.73 -24.78
N GLN A 413 1.36 -9.44 -24.49
CA GLN A 413 1.33 -8.36 -25.48
C GLN A 413 2.71 -8.09 -26.08
N SER A 414 3.72 -8.89 -25.71
CA SER A 414 5.11 -8.73 -26.10
C SER A 414 5.60 -9.88 -26.99
N GLU A 415 6.84 -9.77 -27.51
CA GLU A 415 7.51 -10.86 -28.22
C GLU A 415 7.79 -12.09 -27.33
N TYR A 416 7.74 -11.93 -26.01
CA TYR A 416 7.97 -12.98 -25.01
C TYR A 416 6.70 -13.77 -24.67
N HIS A 417 5.61 -13.61 -25.44
CA HIS A 417 4.34 -14.31 -25.25
C HIS A 417 4.48 -15.83 -25.02
N GLN A 418 5.33 -16.51 -25.81
CA GLN A 418 5.55 -17.96 -25.66
C GLN A 418 6.16 -18.33 -24.30
N ARG A 419 6.99 -17.44 -23.76
CA ARG A 419 7.58 -17.62 -22.44
C ARG A 419 6.54 -17.42 -21.34
N GLY A 420 5.65 -16.44 -21.48
CA GLY A 420 4.47 -16.26 -20.63
C GLY A 420 3.56 -17.51 -20.60
N ILE A 421 3.27 -18.09 -21.77
CA ILE A 421 2.52 -19.36 -21.88
C ILE A 421 3.23 -20.50 -21.12
N ALA A 422 4.54 -20.62 -21.25
CA ALA A 422 5.31 -21.67 -20.59
C ALA A 422 5.28 -21.53 -19.06
N ILE A 423 5.38 -20.30 -18.54
CA ILE A 423 5.24 -20.01 -17.11
C ILE A 423 3.84 -20.36 -16.64
N LEU A 424 2.79 -19.93 -17.35
CA LEU A 424 1.41 -20.29 -17.02
C LEU A 424 1.22 -21.82 -16.92
N GLU A 425 1.71 -22.58 -17.91
CA GLU A 425 1.60 -24.04 -17.93
C GLU A 425 2.30 -24.66 -16.70
N LYS A 426 3.52 -24.19 -16.38
CA LYS A 426 4.30 -24.62 -15.22
C LYS A 426 3.54 -24.35 -13.90
N GLU A 427 3.14 -23.11 -13.67
CA GLU A 427 2.52 -22.68 -12.41
C GLU A 427 1.16 -23.34 -12.17
N LEU A 428 0.34 -23.53 -13.22
CA LEU A 428 -0.91 -24.30 -13.11
C LEU A 428 -0.67 -25.76 -12.72
N ILE A 429 0.37 -26.40 -13.27
CA ILE A 429 0.73 -27.78 -12.93
C ILE A 429 1.24 -27.85 -11.48
N GLU A 430 2.06 -26.89 -11.05
CA GLU A 430 2.53 -26.79 -9.66
C GLU A 430 1.35 -26.58 -8.69
N CYS A 431 0.37 -25.75 -9.04
CA CYS A 431 -0.86 -25.57 -8.27
C CYS A 431 -1.67 -26.88 -8.16
N ILE A 432 -1.79 -27.65 -9.25
CA ILE A 432 -2.43 -28.97 -9.23
C ILE A 432 -1.72 -29.92 -8.25
N HIS A 433 -0.39 -29.95 -8.27
CA HIS A 433 0.38 -30.78 -7.33
C HIS A 433 0.19 -30.30 -5.88
N ALA A 434 0.19 -28.99 -5.64
CA ALA A 434 -0.05 -28.42 -4.31
C ALA A 434 -1.45 -28.78 -3.79
N ILE A 435 -2.49 -28.67 -4.63
CA ILE A 435 -3.86 -29.10 -4.27
C ILE A 435 -3.90 -30.61 -4.01
N HIS A 436 -3.27 -31.42 -4.87
CA HIS A 436 -3.21 -32.88 -4.69
C HIS A 436 -2.53 -33.27 -3.37
N ASN A 437 -1.38 -32.69 -3.05
CA ASN A 437 -0.67 -32.93 -1.79
C ASN A 437 -1.51 -32.51 -0.58
N THR A 438 -2.19 -31.37 -0.67
CA THR A 438 -3.06 -30.87 0.39
C THR A 438 -4.26 -31.80 0.59
N VAL A 439 -4.89 -32.26 -0.49
CA VAL A 439 -5.97 -33.26 -0.43
C VAL A 439 -5.44 -34.57 0.16
N ARG A 440 -4.28 -35.04 -0.28
CA ARG A 440 -3.64 -36.26 0.25
C ARG A 440 -3.38 -36.19 1.75
N SER A 441 -3.08 -35.01 2.30
CA SER A 441 -2.94 -34.83 3.75
C SER A 441 -4.24 -35.14 4.52
N CYS A 442 -5.40 -34.92 3.90
CA CYS A 442 -6.72 -35.22 4.46
C CYS A 442 -7.23 -36.63 4.10
N PHE A 443 -6.64 -37.25 3.07
CA PHE A 443 -7.00 -38.57 2.55
C PHE A 443 -5.74 -39.43 2.36
N THR A 444 -5.06 -39.82 3.44
CA THR A 444 -3.74 -40.47 3.41
C THR A 444 -3.69 -41.74 2.55
N HIS A 445 -4.79 -42.49 2.53
CA HIS A 445 -4.89 -43.78 1.82
C HIS A 445 -5.37 -43.64 0.36
N ILE A 446 -5.52 -42.41 -0.16
CA ILE A 446 -6.00 -42.18 -1.53
C ILE A 446 -5.04 -42.74 -2.60
N GLU A 447 -3.76 -42.84 -2.27
CA GLU A 447 -2.70 -43.33 -3.16
C GLU A 447 -2.47 -44.84 -3.08
N ASP A 448 -3.16 -45.54 -2.18
CA ASP A 448 -3.03 -46.99 -2.01
C ASP A 448 -3.53 -47.72 -3.27
N GLU A 449 -2.77 -48.70 -3.75
CA GLU A 449 -3.08 -49.44 -4.98
C GLU A 449 -4.47 -50.11 -4.95
N THR A 450 -4.93 -50.53 -3.77
CA THR A 450 -6.28 -51.06 -3.55
C THR A 450 -7.34 -50.00 -3.83
N ASN A 451 -7.19 -48.80 -3.27
CA ASN A 451 -8.12 -47.69 -3.42
C ASN A 451 -8.08 -47.10 -4.84
N LYS A 452 -6.91 -47.09 -5.49
CA LYS A 452 -6.77 -46.72 -6.92
C LYS A 452 -7.52 -47.67 -7.85
N LYS A 453 -7.38 -48.99 -7.65
CA LYS A 453 -8.13 -50.00 -8.41
C LYS A 453 -9.63 -49.86 -8.19
N ASP A 454 -10.02 -49.63 -6.95
CA ASP A 454 -11.42 -49.44 -6.58
C ASP A 454 -12.05 -48.22 -7.27
N ILE A 455 -11.34 -47.08 -7.35
CA ILE A 455 -11.78 -45.93 -8.15
C ILE A 455 -12.02 -46.33 -9.62
N GLN A 456 -11.12 -47.13 -10.23
CA GLN A 456 -11.31 -47.56 -11.62
C GLN A 456 -12.54 -48.47 -11.78
N GLU A 457 -12.90 -49.25 -10.77
CA GLU A 457 -14.12 -50.06 -10.77
C GLU A 457 -15.38 -49.21 -10.57
N ILE A 458 -15.35 -48.26 -9.63
CA ILE A 458 -16.42 -47.27 -9.41
C ILE A 458 -16.71 -46.50 -10.70
N LEU A 459 -15.66 -46.08 -11.43
CA LEU A 459 -15.79 -45.34 -12.69
C LEU A 459 -16.48 -46.13 -13.81
N LYS A 460 -16.50 -47.47 -13.75
CA LYS A 460 -17.23 -48.34 -14.70
C LYS A 460 -18.71 -48.45 -14.39
N LEU A 461 -19.11 -48.22 -13.13
CA LEU A 461 -20.51 -48.29 -12.71
C LEU A 461 -21.31 -47.12 -13.30
N ARG A 462 -22.58 -47.36 -13.65
CA ARG A 462 -23.47 -46.33 -14.18
C ARG A 462 -23.74 -45.26 -13.12
N ASN A 463 -23.60 -43.99 -13.51
CA ASN A 463 -23.90 -42.83 -12.65
C ASN A 463 -25.34 -42.91 -12.12
N GLY A 464 -25.53 -42.59 -10.84
CA GLY A 464 -26.84 -42.55 -10.18
C GLY A 464 -27.39 -43.90 -9.70
N THR A 465 -26.66 -45.01 -9.87
CA THR A 465 -27.05 -46.30 -9.31
C THR A 465 -26.77 -46.37 -7.80
N SER A 466 -27.63 -47.08 -7.06
CA SER A 466 -27.45 -47.29 -5.61
C SER A 466 -26.14 -48.02 -5.28
N GLU A 467 -25.75 -48.98 -6.14
CA GLU A 467 -24.49 -49.71 -6.01
C GLU A 467 -23.28 -48.77 -6.08
N ARG A 468 -23.26 -47.87 -7.07
CA ARG A 468 -22.20 -46.86 -7.19
C ARG A 468 -22.15 -45.94 -5.98
N LYS A 469 -23.31 -45.45 -5.52
CA LYS A 469 -23.39 -44.56 -4.35
C LYS A 469 -22.78 -45.24 -3.11
N SER A 470 -23.21 -46.46 -2.80
CA SER A 470 -22.69 -47.23 -1.66
C SER A 470 -21.18 -47.48 -1.77
N ARG A 471 -20.69 -47.79 -2.98
CA ARG A 471 -19.25 -48.01 -3.20
C ARG A 471 -18.42 -46.73 -3.07
N VAL A 472 -18.96 -45.58 -3.47
CA VAL A 472 -18.34 -44.25 -3.29
C VAL A 472 -18.27 -43.88 -1.82
N GLU A 473 -19.36 -44.03 -1.06
CA GLU A 473 -19.40 -43.78 0.39
C GLU A 473 -18.38 -44.68 1.13
N ALA A 474 -18.39 -45.99 0.86
CA ALA A 474 -17.45 -46.94 1.46
C ALA A 474 -15.99 -46.73 1.03
N TRP A 475 -15.76 -46.17 -0.17
CA TRP A 475 -14.43 -45.74 -0.59
C TRP A 475 -13.99 -44.48 0.18
N GLY A 476 -14.86 -43.48 0.29
CA GLY A 476 -14.61 -42.24 1.04
C GLY A 476 -14.22 -42.49 2.50
N GLU A 477 -14.90 -43.43 3.16
CA GLU A 477 -14.59 -43.85 4.54
C GLU A 477 -13.23 -44.55 4.68
N ARG A 478 -12.80 -45.29 3.67
CA ARG A 478 -11.50 -45.97 3.70
C ARG A 478 -10.33 -45.04 3.41
N VAL A 479 -10.55 -43.99 2.61
CA VAL A 479 -9.47 -43.09 2.21
C VAL A 479 -9.24 -41.94 3.19
N ILE A 480 -10.25 -41.59 3.99
CA ILE A 480 -10.14 -40.50 4.96
C ILE A 480 -9.03 -40.79 5.96
N THR A 481 -8.17 -39.81 6.21
CA THR A 481 -7.19 -39.93 7.29
C THR A 481 -7.97 -39.99 8.61
N GLU A 482 -7.85 -41.06 9.39
CA GLU A 482 -8.36 -41.09 10.76
C GLU A 482 -7.89 -39.81 11.47
N SER A 483 -8.78 -39.14 12.19
CA SER A 483 -8.44 -37.89 12.85
C SER A 483 -7.44 -38.17 13.97
N ASN A 484 -6.16 -38.29 13.62
CA ASN A 484 -5.09 -37.98 14.56
C ASN A 484 -5.39 -36.54 15.00
N GLY A 485 -5.56 -36.35 16.31
CA GLY A 485 -5.83 -35.03 16.88
C GLY A 485 -4.89 -33.98 16.27
N PRO A 486 -5.32 -32.71 16.16
CA PRO A 486 -4.51 -31.67 15.54
C PRO A 486 -3.08 -31.74 16.06
N MET A 487 -2.09 -31.79 15.15
CA MET A 487 -0.67 -31.76 15.53
C MET A 487 -0.46 -30.62 16.52
N HIS A 488 0.20 -30.92 17.64
CA HIS A 488 0.49 -29.91 18.66
C HIS A 488 1.20 -28.70 18.01
N PRO A 489 0.79 -27.45 18.28
CA PRO A 489 1.33 -26.26 17.59
C PRO A 489 2.86 -26.16 17.67
N MET A 490 3.46 -26.60 18.78
CA MET A 490 4.92 -26.72 18.91
C MET A 490 5.54 -27.73 17.92
N ALA A 491 4.91 -28.85 17.64
CA ALA A 491 5.41 -29.80 16.65
C ALA A 491 5.39 -29.18 15.24
N PHE A 492 4.37 -28.36 14.96
CA PHE A 492 4.29 -27.60 13.71
C PHE A 492 5.34 -26.47 13.63
N ALA A 493 5.46 -25.65 14.67
CA ALA A 493 6.45 -24.57 14.74
C ALA A 493 7.89 -25.10 14.71
N ALA A 494 8.18 -26.18 15.46
CA ALA A 494 9.47 -26.87 15.44
C ALA A 494 9.79 -27.40 14.04
N MET A 495 8.81 -27.98 13.34
CA MET A 495 8.97 -28.43 11.95
C MET A 495 9.25 -27.25 11.00
N MET A 496 8.55 -26.13 11.15
CA MET A 496 8.77 -24.91 10.37
C MET A 496 10.14 -24.27 10.64
N MET A 497 10.64 -24.39 11.87
CA MET A 497 11.95 -23.90 12.31
C MET A 497 13.09 -24.89 11.98
N GLY A 498 12.80 -26.03 11.35
CA GLY A 498 13.79 -27.06 11.02
C GLY A 498 14.37 -27.78 12.24
N LEU A 499 13.69 -27.72 13.40
CA LEU A 499 14.11 -28.43 14.60
C LEU A 499 13.78 -29.93 14.45
N PRO A 500 14.76 -30.83 14.59
CA PRO A 500 14.53 -32.26 14.47
C PRO A 500 13.59 -32.71 15.58
N MET A 501 12.42 -33.22 15.22
CA MET A 501 11.53 -33.88 16.16
C MET A 501 12.25 -35.14 16.68
N MET A 502 12.60 -35.15 17.96
CA MET A 502 13.18 -36.33 18.61
C MET A 502 12.17 -37.48 18.50
N PRO A 503 12.49 -38.56 17.76
CA PRO A 503 11.56 -39.66 17.58
C PRO A 503 11.47 -40.45 18.90
N GLY A 504 10.28 -40.44 19.50
CA GLY A 504 9.84 -41.43 20.48
C GLY A 504 10.81 -41.72 21.61
N GLY A 505 10.97 -40.77 22.52
CA GLY A 505 11.44 -41.11 23.87
C GLY A 505 10.30 -41.76 24.63
N ASP A 506 10.10 -43.08 24.48
CA ASP A 506 9.20 -43.91 25.31
C ASP A 506 9.75 -44.10 26.74
N GLY A 507 10.43 -43.08 27.28
CA GLY A 507 10.97 -43.06 28.62
C GLY A 507 10.02 -42.30 29.53
N ASP A 508 9.20 -43.06 30.25
CA ASP A 508 8.46 -42.59 31.43
C ASP A 508 9.39 -41.75 32.33
N ASP A 509 8.88 -40.59 32.78
CA ASP A 509 9.25 -39.84 33.98
C ASP A 509 9.90 -38.43 33.86
N ASP A 510 10.24 -37.87 32.68
CA ASP A 510 10.84 -36.50 32.61
C ASP A 510 10.26 -35.55 31.52
N ALA A 511 9.03 -35.80 31.03
CA ALA A 511 8.44 -35.04 29.91
C ALA A 511 7.74 -33.70 30.25
N ASP A 512 7.95 -33.14 31.44
CA ASP A 512 7.31 -31.87 31.87
C ASP A 512 7.91 -30.60 31.23
N ILE A 513 8.99 -30.71 30.44
CA ILE A 513 9.57 -29.56 29.74
C ILE A 513 8.71 -29.08 28.56
N LEU A 514 7.84 -29.94 28.02
CA LEU A 514 6.92 -29.58 26.93
C LEU A 514 5.52 -29.21 27.42
N SER A 515 5.17 -29.44 28.71
CA SER A 515 3.88 -29.01 29.28
C SER A 515 3.87 -27.54 29.70
N TYR A 516 5.04 -26.88 29.77
CA TYR A 516 5.15 -25.47 30.19
C TYR A 516 4.83 -24.45 29.10
N VAL A 517 4.48 -24.92 27.91
CA VAL A 517 4.05 -24.07 26.80
C VAL A 517 2.73 -24.63 26.26
N ASP A 518 1.73 -24.59 27.14
CA ASP A 518 0.32 -24.83 26.83
C ASP A 518 -0.19 -23.66 25.97
N PHE A 519 0.32 -23.59 24.73
CA PHE A 519 -0.26 -22.73 23.71
C PHE A 519 -1.63 -23.30 23.41
N ASP A 520 -2.65 -22.57 23.83
CA ASP A 520 -4.05 -22.92 23.59
C ASP A 520 -4.20 -23.24 22.09
N GLN A 521 -4.56 -24.49 21.76
CA GLN A 521 -4.68 -24.91 20.36
C GLN A 521 -5.73 -24.09 19.59
N ASP A 522 -6.66 -23.53 20.37
CA ASP A 522 -7.76 -22.67 19.99
C ASP A 522 -7.44 -21.16 20.18
N ASP A 523 -6.16 -20.78 20.36
CA ASP A 523 -5.75 -19.38 20.41
C ASP A 523 -6.06 -18.70 19.06
N PRO A 524 -6.99 -17.73 19.03
CA PRO A 524 -7.40 -17.04 17.81
C PRO A 524 -6.23 -16.26 17.16
N ASP A 525 -5.24 -15.81 17.93
CA ASP A 525 -4.11 -15.03 17.41
C ASP A 525 -3.14 -15.92 16.61
N LEU A 526 -3.06 -17.21 16.95
CA LEU A 526 -2.28 -18.18 16.17
C LEU A 526 -3.01 -18.65 14.90
N GLU A 527 -4.34 -18.56 14.85
CA GLU A 527 -5.08 -18.91 13.64
C GLU A 527 -4.79 -17.90 12.51
N GLU A 528 -4.57 -16.62 12.81
CA GLU A 528 -4.14 -15.62 11.83
C GLU A 528 -2.77 -15.96 11.23
N LEU A 529 -1.78 -16.32 12.06
CA LEU A 529 -0.47 -16.76 11.57
C LEU A 529 -0.53 -18.06 10.78
N ARG A 530 -1.40 -19.01 11.19
CA ARG A 530 -1.63 -20.25 10.45
C ARG A 530 -2.27 -19.97 9.11
N ASP A 531 -3.25 -19.07 9.05
CA ASP A 531 -3.91 -18.67 7.81
C ASP A 531 -2.98 -17.86 6.90
N GLU A 532 -2.09 -17.03 7.46
CA GLU A 532 -1.04 -16.35 6.70
C GLU A 532 -0.01 -17.33 6.12
N CYS A 533 0.30 -18.40 6.86
CA CYS A 533 1.21 -19.46 6.40
C CYS A 533 0.53 -20.49 5.47
N ARG A 534 -0.81 -20.56 5.44
CA ARG A 534 -1.56 -21.45 4.56
C ARG A 534 -1.68 -20.78 3.18
N PRO A 535 -1.08 -21.35 2.12
CA PRO A 535 -1.23 -20.78 0.79
C PRO A 535 -2.71 -20.80 0.40
N ASN A 536 -3.24 -19.65 -0.05
CA ASN A 536 -4.60 -19.52 -0.57
C ASN A 536 -4.70 -20.20 -1.95
N LEU A 537 -4.62 -21.53 -1.98
CA LEU A 537 -4.55 -22.35 -3.19
C LEU A 537 -5.73 -22.12 -4.12
N LYS A 538 -6.91 -21.83 -3.55
CA LYS A 538 -8.10 -21.48 -4.34
C LYS A 538 -7.86 -20.21 -5.14
N ALA A 539 -7.49 -19.10 -4.48
CA ALA A 539 -7.28 -17.82 -5.16
C ALA A 539 -6.12 -17.89 -6.15
N ILE A 540 -5.02 -18.55 -5.79
CA ILE A 540 -3.86 -18.74 -6.68
C ILE A 540 -4.28 -19.50 -7.95
N PHE A 541 -4.99 -20.62 -7.81
CA PHE A 541 -5.45 -21.41 -8.96
C PHE A 541 -6.50 -20.67 -9.80
N GLU A 542 -7.42 -19.95 -9.16
CA GLU A 542 -8.41 -19.09 -9.85
C GLU A 542 -7.73 -18.00 -10.67
N GLY A 543 -6.75 -17.31 -10.11
CA GLY A 543 -5.95 -16.30 -10.81
C GLY A 543 -5.26 -16.87 -12.03
N TRP A 544 -4.57 -18.00 -11.89
CA TRP A 544 -3.92 -18.66 -13.04
C TRP A 544 -4.91 -19.17 -14.09
N ASN A 545 -6.05 -19.74 -13.67
CA ASN A 545 -7.11 -20.14 -14.59
C ASN A 545 -7.72 -18.94 -15.32
N HIS A 546 -7.84 -17.78 -14.65
CA HIS A 546 -8.30 -16.53 -15.27
C HIS A 546 -7.31 -16.05 -16.33
N ILE A 547 -6.02 -15.96 -15.99
CA ILE A 547 -4.95 -15.64 -16.94
C ILE A 547 -4.96 -16.61 -18.14
N GLY A 548 -5.09 -17.92 -17.91
CA GLY A 548 -5.19 -18.89 -19.01
C GLY A 548 -6.44 -18.77 -19.88
N GLN A 549 -7.49 -18.08 -19.42
CA GLN A 549 -8.67 -17.77 -20.22
C GLN A 549 -8.52 -16.49 -21.05
N SER A 550 -7.75 -15.51 -20.56
CA SER A 550 -7.51 -14.25 -21.25
C SER A 550 -6.34 -14.30 -22.24
N LEU A 551 -5.28 -15.07 -21.93
CA LEU A 551 -4.09 -15.17 -22.78
C LEU A 551 -4.38 -15.82 -24.13
N THR A 552 -3.72 -15.32 -25.18
CA THR A 552 -3.72 -15.97 -26.48
C THR A 552 -3.11 -17.37 -26.37
N GLY A 553 -3.76 -18.41 -26.92
CA GLY A 553 -3.29 -19.80 -26.76
C GLY A 553 -3.46 -20.42 -25.36
N GLY A 554 -3.84 -19.65 -24.33
CA GLY A 554 -4.04 -20.13 -22.97
C GLY A 554 -5.08 -21.24 -22.85
N SER A 555 -6.11 -21.23 -23.69
CA SER A 555 -7.12 -22.32 -23.74
C SER A 555 -6.53 -23.70 -24.04
N VAL A 556 -5.45 -23.78 -24.82
CA VAL A 556 -4.74 -25.03 -25.11
C VAL A 556 -3.99 -25.51 -23.87
N VAL A 557 -3.32 -24.60 -23.15
CA VAL A 557 -2.65 -24.89 -21.87
C VAL A 557 -3.67 -25.41 -20.86
N LEU A 558 -4.81 -24.72 -20.68
CA LEU A 558 -5.84 -25.15 -19.74
C LEU A 558 -6.37 -26.57 -20.06
N ALA A 559 -6.49 -26.93 -21.34
CA ALA A 559 -6.87 -28.28 -21.74
C ALA A 559 -5.79 -29.32 -21.39
N LYS A 560 -4.50 -29.01 -21.59
CA LYS A 560 -3.39 -29.89 -21.17
C LYS A 560 -3.33 -30.05 -19.65
N VAL A 561 -3.42 -28.95 -18.92
CA VAL A 561 -3.45 -28.88 -17.45
C VAL A 561 -4.61 -29.72 -16.91
N TYR A 562 -5.79 -29.66 -17.53
CA TYR A 562 -6.90 -30.54 -17.19
C TYR A 562 -6.58 -32.03 -17.38
N LEU A 563 -5.97 -32.40 -18.51
CA LEU A 563 -5.56 -33.79 -18.75
C LEU A 563 -4.53 -34.26 -17.71
N LYS A 564 -3.58 -33.38 -17.35
CA LYS A 564 -2.59 -33.67 -16.31
C LYS A 564 -3.24 -33.81 -14.93
N ALA A 565 -4.23 -32.97 -14.61
CA ALA A 565 -5.03 -33.13 -13.38
C ALA A 565 -5.73 -34.50 -13.32
N LEU A 566 -6.29 -34.99 -14.43
CA LEU A 566 -6.93 -36.31 -14.50
C LEU A 566 -5.94 -37.48 -14.44
N GLU A 567 -4.68 -37.26 -14.79
CA GLU A 567 -3.59 -38.23 -14.67
C GLU A 567 -3.18 -38.38 -13.20
N ILE A 568 -2.95 -37.26 -12.51
CA ILE A 568 -2.53 -37.22 -11.10
C ILE A 568 -3.69 -37.60 -10.17
N MET A 569 -4.90 -37.15 -10.47
CA MET A 569 -6.10 -37.33 -9.64
C MET A 569 -7.24 -37.99 -10.42
N PRO A 570 -7.20 -39.32 -10.64
CA PRO A 570 -8.22 -40.04 -11.43
C PRO A 570 -9.65 -39.88 -10.91
N TRP A 571 -9.81 -39.64 -9.60
CA TRP A 571 -11.10 -39.42 -8.95
C TRP A 571 -11.81 -38.14 -9.43
N LEU A 572 -11.10 -37.15 -10.00
CA LEU A 572 -11.71 -35.96 -10.63
C LEU A 572 -12.60 -36.29 -11.84
N ARG A 573 -12.51 -37.51 -12.39
CA ARG A 573 -13.38 -37.96 -13.49
C ARG A 573 -14.84 -38.05 -13.07
N ALA A 574 -15.12 -38.23 -11.78
CA ALA A 574 -16.46 -38.48 -11.25
C ALA A 574 -16.85 -37.44 -10.20
N SER A 575 -17.90 -36.67 -10.49
CA SER A 575 -18.35 -35.58 -9.60
C SER A 575 -18.92 -36.08 -8.28
N ASP A 576 -19.48 -37.27 -8.24
CA ASP A 576 -19.99 -37.92 -7.03
C ASP A 576 -18.85 -38.31 -6.07
N ILE A 577 -17.71 -38.77 -6.59
CA ILE A 577 -16.52 -39.05 -5.76
C ILE A 577 -16.00 -37.76 -5.12
N VAL A 578 -15.86 -36.68 -5.90
CA VAL A 578 -15.41 -35.38 -5.38
C VAL A 578 -16.40 -34.80 -4.37
N SER A 579 -17.71 -35.01 -4.60
CA SER A 579 -18.75 -34.56 -3.65
C SER A 579 -18.65 -35.29 -2.32
N GLU A 580 -18.36 -36.59 -2.34
CA GLU A 580 -18.14 -37.37 -1.13
C GLU A 580 -16.89 -36.87 -0.37
N MET A 581 -15.77 -36.67 -1.06
CA MET A 581 -14.57 -36.08 -0.45
C MET A 581 -14.87 -34.70 0.16
N ALA A 582 -15.63 -33.85 -0.55
CA ALA A 582 -16.04 -32.55 -0.04
C ALA A 582 -16.94 -32.67 1.21
N ASN A 583 -17.85 -33.64 1.26
CA ASN A 583 -18.68 -33.89 2.45
C ASN A 583 -17.81 -34.25 3.67
N ARG A 584 -16.82 -35.14 3.48
CA ARG A 584 -15.87 -35.51 4.55
C ARG A 584 -15.02 -34.34 5.03
N LEU A 585 -14.67 -33.40 4.14
CA LEU A 585 -13.95 -32.18 4.53
C LEU A 585 -14.86 -31.17 5.26
N ARG A 586 -16.15 -31.09 4.95
CA ARG A 586 -17.10 -30.21 5.67
C ARG A 586 -17.29 -30.61 7.13
N GLU A 587 -17.09 -31.89 7.44
CA GLU A 587 -17.09 -32.40 8.82
C GLU A 587 -15.84 -31.93 9.62
N ARG A 588 -14.86 -31.28 8.96
CA ARG A 588 -13.59 -30.82 9.53
C ARG A 588 -13.41 -29.31 9.34
N PRO A 589 -13.81 -28.47 10.31
CA PRO A 589 -13.77 -27.00 10.15
C PRO A 589 -12.35 -26.47 9.91
N ASN A 590 -11.31 -27.12 10.45
CA ASN A 590 -9.91 -26.76 10.21
C ASN A 590 -9.38 -27.09 8.80
N LYS A 591 -10.21 -27.66 7.90
CA LYS A 591 -9.84 -28.04 6.52
C LYS A 591 -10.65 -27.28 5.45
N VAL A 592 -11.26 -26.15 5.80
CA VAL A 592 -12.04 -25.32 4.86
C VAL A 592 -11.20 -24.90 3.64
N TYR A 593 -9.93 -24.51 3.82
CA TYR A 593 -9.05 -24.15 2.71
C TYR A 593 -8.82 -25.31 1.71
N VAL A 594 -8.78 -26.57 2.19
CA VAL A 594 -8.66 -27.77 1.34
C VAL A 594 -9.94 -28.01 0.56
N LEU A 595 -11.09 -27.87 1.25
CA LEU A 595 -12.41 -27.99 0.65
C LEU A 595 -12.58 -26.99 -0.49
N ASP A 596 -12.23 -25.72 -0.24
CA ASP A 596 -12.33 -24.63 -1.21
C ASP A 596 -11.47 -24.87 -2.45
N ALA A 597 -10.22 -25.29 -2.25
CA ALA A 597 -9.32 -25.65 -3.35
C ALA A 597 -9.84 -26.85 -4.16
N LEU A 598 -10.36 -27.89 -3.49
CA LEU A 598 -10.94 -29.08 -4.12
C LEU A 598 -12.18 -28.74 -4.95
N LEU A 599 -13.09 -27.92 -4.41
CA LEU A 599 -14.32 -27.52 -5.09
C LEU A 599 -14.00 -26.65 -6.32
N ASN A 600 -13.04 -25.74 -6.21
CA ASN A 600 -12.59 -24.92 -7.33
C ASN A 600 -11.96 -25.78 -8.45
N LEU A 601 -11.07 -26.71 -8.09
CA LEU A 601 -10.48 -27.65 -9.05
C LEU A 601 -11.55 -28.54 -9.74
N SER A 602 -12.58 -28.96 -8.99
CA SER A 602 -13.73 -29.70 -9.53
C SER A 602 -14.53 -28.87 -10.54
N ALA A 603 -14.78 -27.59 -10.23
CA ALA A 603 -15.47 -26.66 -11.11
C ALA A 603 -14.68 -26.44 -12.41
N PHE A 604 -13.36 -26.25 -12.31
CA PHE A 604 -12.45 -26.19 -13.46
C PHE A 604 -12.53 -27.47 -14.31
N ALA A 605 -12.42 -28.64 -13.70
CA ALA A 605 -12.49 -29.93 -14.38
C ALA A 605 -13.83 -30.12 -15.12
N LYS A 606 -14.95 -29.70 -14.51
CA LYS A 606 -16.28 -29.72 -15.13
C LYS A 606 -16.35 -28.79 -16.34
N LEU A 607 -15.80 -27.57 -16.22
CA LEU A 607 -15.77 -26.59 -17.31
C LEU A 607 -14.94 -27.10 -18.49
N GLN A 608 -13.73 -27.61 -18.24
CA GLN A 608 -12.84 -28.12 -19.30
C GLN A 608 -13.43 -29.34 -20.00
N ARG A 609 -14.06 -30.26 -19.26
CA ARG A 609 -14.79 -31.39 -19.84
C ARG A 609 -15.90 -30.95 -20.79
N LYS A 610 -16.68 -29.93 -20.40
CA LYS A 610 -17.73 -29.35 -21.24
C LYS A 610 -17.14 -28.75 -22.52
N LYS A 611 -16.04 -27.99 -22.42
CA LYS A 611 -15.34 -27.38 -23.57
C LYS A 611 -14.81 -28.45 -24.54
N ILE A 612 -14.14 -29.49 -24.04
CA ILE A 612 -13.60 -30.59 -24.87
C ILE A 612 -14.72 -31.36 -25.58
N ASN A 613 -15.82 -31.64 -24.88
CA ASN A 613 -16.97 -32.34 -25.48
C ASN A 613 -17.64 -31.50 -26.57
N LEU A 614 -17.78 -30.19 -26.35
CA LEU A 614 -18.32 -29.27 -27.36
C LEU A 614 -17.42 -29.24 -28.60
N ALA A 615 -16.11 -29.03 -28.43
CA ALA A 615 -15.15 -29.02 -29.53
C ALA A 615 -15.12 -30.36 -30.30
N ARG A 616 -15.25 -31.50 -29.60
CA ARG A 616 -15.36 -32.82 -30.24
C ARG A 616 -16.66 -32.94 -31.05
N SER A 617 -17.79 -32.45 -30.52
CA SER A 617 -19.07 -32.48 -31.23
C SER A 617 -19.07 -31.59 -32.48
N GLU A 618 -18.45 -30.41 -32.41
CA GLU A 618 -18.29 -29.50 -33.56
C GLU A 618 -17.38 -30.09 -34.62
N ASN A 619 -16.25 -30.71 -34.23
CA ASN A 619 -15.37 -31.41 -35.17
C ASN A 619 -16.05 -32.61 -35.84
N GLN A 620 -16.88 -33.37 -35.11
CA GLN A 620 -17.68 -34.44 -35.70
C GLN A 620 -18.70 -33.89 -36.71
N GLN A 621 -19.35 -32.76 -36.41
CA GLN A 621 -20.26 -32.10 -37.35
C GLN A 621 -19.55 -31.60 -38.61
N ARG A 622 -18.36 -31.00 -38.48
CA ARG A 622 -17.55 -30.55 -39.63
C ARG A 622 -17.06 -31.72 -40.50
N ASN A 623 -16.63 -32.81 -39.88
CA ASN A 623 -16.22 -34.01 -40.60
C ASN A 623 -17.40 -34.66 -41.33
N ASN A 624 -18.57 -34.71 -40.70
CA ASN A 624 -19.80 -35.24 -41.34
C ASN A 624 -20.27 -34.34 -42.49
N ALA A 625 -20.19 -33.02 -42.35
CA ALA A 625 -20.54 -32.07 -43.42
C ALA A 625 -19.58 -32.16 -44.62
N SER A 626 -18.28 -32.32 -44.37
CA SER A 626 -17.26 -32.45 -45.42
C SER A 626 -17.37 -33.79 -46.18
N ALA A 627 -17.71 -34.88 -45.47
CA ALA A 627 -17.99 -36.17 -46.08
C ALA A 627 -19.24 -36.14 -46.98
N ALA A 628 -20.29 -35.42 -46.57
CA ALA A 628 -21.50 -35.25 -47.37
C ALA A 628 -21.28 -34.38 -48.63
N GLY A 629 -20.38 -33.38 -48.57
CA GLY A 629 -20.06 -32.50 -49.71
C GLY A 629 -19.30 -33.18 -50.84
N THR A 630 -18.50 -34.21 -50.55
CA THR A 630 -17.68 -34.91 -51.56
C THR A 630 -18.50 -35.90 -52.40
N SER A 631 -19.70 -36.30 -51.95
CA SER A 631 -20.54 -37.27 -52.66
C SER A 631 -21.44 -36.66 -53.77
N ARG A 632 -21.38 -35.34 -54.02
CA ARG A 632 -22.32 -34.68 -54.95
C ARG A 632 -21.74 -34.29 -56.32
N ASN A 633 -20.45 -34.51 -56.58
CA ASN A 633 -19.79 -34.09 -57.84
C ASN A 633 -19.54 -35.21 -58.87
N SER A 634 -20.23 -36.36 -58.78
CA SER A 634 -20.10 -37.47 -59.73
C SER A 634 -21.40 -37.80 -60.49
N ARG A 635 -22.10 -36.79 -61.04
CA ARG A 635 -23.17 -37.03 -62.04
C ARG A 635 -23.12 -36.01 -63.19
N THR A 636 -22.53 -36.45 -64.29
CA THR A 636 -22.71 -35.90 -65.65
C THR A 636 -24.05 -36.36 -66.27
N PRO A 637 -24.55 -35.64 -67.30
CA PRO A 637 -25.97 -35.63 -67.67
C PRO A 637 -26.31 -36.60 -68.81
N ALA A 638 -27.54 -37.12 -68.82
CA ALA A 638 -28.11 -37.81 -69.98
C ALA A 638 -29.56 -37.36 -70.22
N ALA A 639 -29.82 -37.02 -71.47
CA ALA A 639 -31.02 -36.40 -72.02
C ALA A 639 -32.16 -37.40 -72.30
N SER A 640 -33.28 -36.83 -72.76
CA SER A 640 -34.44 -37.45 -73.44
C SER A 640 -35.43 -38.18 -72.52
N SER A 641 -36.73 -38.28 -72.78
CA SER A 641 -37.74 -37.58 -73.60
C SER A 641 -39.04 -38.37 -73.38
N SER A 642 -40.18 -37.80 -73.76
CA SER A 642 -41.49 -38.44 -73.98
C SER A 642 -42.41 -38.75 -72.78
N ALA A 643 -43.55 -38.07 -72.83
CA ALA A 643 -44.86 -38.41 -72.25
C ALA A 643 -45.54 -39.55 -73.07
N PRO A 644 -46.84 -39.90 -72.91
CA PRO A 644 -47.84 -39.53 -71.89
C PRO A 644 -48.71 -40.72 -71.38
N SER A 645 -49.74 -40.37 -70.57
CA SER A 645 -51.10 -40.96 -70.50
C SER A 645 -51.43 -42.06 -69.48
N GLY A 646 -52.52 -41.81 -68.72
CA GLY A 646 -53.39 -42.84 -68.14
C GLY A 646 -53.76 -42.69 -66.67
N SER A 647 -54.88 -42.00 -66.39
CA SER A 647 -56.03 -42.35 -65.50
C SER A 647 -55.80 -43.27 -64.29
N ALA A 648 -56.44 -43.16 -63.11
CA ALA A 648 -57.45 -42.29 -62.52
C ALA A 648 -57.63 -42.74 -61.04
N SER A 649 -58.32 -41.91 -60.26
CA SER A 649 -59.12 -42.25 -59.06
C SER A 649 -58.43 -42.29 -57.69
N GLY A 650 -58.96 -41.46 -56.78
CA GLY A 650 -59.21 -41.92 -55.41
C GLY A 650 -58.90 -40.97 -54.24
N ASN A 651 -59.77 -39.98 -54.04
CA ASN A 651 -60.20 -39.43 -52.74
C ASN A 651 -59.23 -38.70 -51.79
N ALA A 652 -59.54 -37.40 -51.60
CA ALA A 652 -60.02 -36.75 -50.36
C ALA A 652 -59.18 -36.89 -49.06
N SER A 653 -58.89 -35.86 -48.26
CA SER A 653 -59.64 -34.63 -47.98
C SER A 653 -58.73 -33.63 -47.23
N SER A 654 -59.21 -32.38 -47.23
CA SER A 654 -59.01 -31.27 -46.27
C SER A 654 -57.60 -30.63 -46.16
N THR A 655 -57.34 -29.48 -46.79
CA THR A 655 -57.63 -28.08 -46.35
C THR A 655 -56.83 -27.65 -45.11
N GLY A 656 -55.98 -26.62 -45.13
CA GLY A 656 -55.81 -25.61 -46.16
C GLY A 656 -54.58 -24.69 -45.99
N THR A 657 -54.19 -24.18 -47.15
CA THR A 657 -53.94 -22.76 -47.45
C THR A 657 -52.89 -21.99 -46.63
N THR A 658 -51.66 -22.20 -47.06
CA THR A 658 -50.66 -21.17 -47.40
C THR A 658 -51.21 -19.94 -48.15
N GLN A 659 -50.65 -18.76 -47.85
CA GLN A 659 -50.19 -17.83 -48.89
C GLN A 659 -48.78 -17.30 -48.54
N ALA A 660 -47.87 -17.54 -49.47
CA ALA A 660 -46.52 -16.96 -49.61
C ALA A 660 -46.61 -15.80 -50.63
N PRO A 661 -45.56 -15.41 -51.38
CA PRO A 661 -44.13 -15.19 -51.09
C PRO A 661 -43.64 -13.82 -51.65
N VAL A 662 -42.44 -13.35 -51.30
CA VAL A 662 -41.53 -12.70 -52.28
C VAL A 662 -40.06 -12.95 -51.87
N ALA A 663 -39.25 -13.30 -52.86
CA ALA A 663 -37.83 -13.62 -52.78
C ALA A 663 -36.92 -12.43 -52.47
N SER A 664 -35.69 -12.68 -51.96
CA SER A 664 -34.41 -12.31 -52.60
C SER A 664 -33.20 -12.47 -51.66
N SER A 665 -32.08 -12.94 -52.26
CA SER A 665 -30.66 -12.63 -51.96
C SER A 665 -30.05 -12.84 -50.56
N SER A 666 -29.11 -13.80 -50.52
CA SER A 666 -27.73 -13.65 -50.03
C SER A 666 -27.44 -12.65 -48.90
N THR A 667 -27.28 -13.13 -47.66
CA THR A 667 -26.28 -12.57 -46.71
C THR A 667 -25.99 -13.57 -45.58
N ALA A 668 -24.74 -13.56 -45.11
CA ALA A 668 -24.22 -14.36 -44.00
C ALA A 668 -25.05 -14.20 -42.71
N PRO A 669 -25.09 -15.20 -41.80
CA PRO A 669 -25.77 -15.03 -40.52
C PRO A 669 -24.99 -14.02 -39.64
N PRO A 670 -25.69 -13.07 -38.99
CA PRO A 670 -25.08 -12.11 -38.08
C PRO A 670 -24.71 -12.80 -36.76
N SER A 671 -23.52 -12.50 -36.28
CA SER A 671 -23.06 -12.80 -34.93
C SER A 671 -24.02 -12.15 -33.93
N VAL A 672 -24.77 -12.95 -33.18
CA VAL A 672 -25.52 -12.47 -32.01
C VAL A 672 -24.50 -12.15 -30.91
N PRO A 673 -24.40 -10.91 -30.39
CA PRO A 673 -23.57 -10.62 -29.25
C PRO A 673 -24.20 -11.26 -28.02
N LEU A 674 -23.45 -12.13 -27.34
CA LEU A 674 -23.83 -12.55 -25.99
C LEU A 674 -23.77 -11.33 -25.04
N PRO A 675 -24.66 -11.26 -24.03
CA PRO A 675 -24.60 -10.20 -23.02
C PRO A 675 -23.26 -10.30 -22.28
N GLN A 676 -22.44 -9.26 -22.35
CA GLN A 676 -21.29 -9.12 -21.47
C GLN A 676 -21.80 -8.83 -20.05
N PRO A 677 -21.27 -9.52 -19.02
CA PRO A 677 -21.52 -9.13 -17.64
C PRO A 677 -20.81 -7.79 -17.38
N ASN A 678 -21.60 -6.79 -16.97
CA ASN A 678 -21.14 -5.46 -16.62
C ASN A 678 -20.39 -5.54 -15.28
N PHE A 679 -19.06 -5.48 -15.33
CA PHE A 679 -18.18 -5.36 -14.15
C PHE A 679 -17.22 -4.18 -14.38
N PRO A 680 -16.84 -3.45 -13.33
CA PRO A 680 -16.13 -2.19 -13.46
C PRO A 680 -14.77 -2.38 -14.16
N PRO A 681 -14.36 -1.42 -15.01
CA PRO A 681 -13.06 -1.48 -15.67
C PRO A 681 -11.95 -1.39 -14.62
N VAL A 682 -10.99 -2.31 -14.71
CA VAL A 682 -9.65 -2.09 -14.14
C VAL A 682 -9.07 -0.89 -14.89
N LEU A 683 -8.99 0.24 -14.20
CA LEU A 683 -8.38 1.46 -14.71
C LEU A 683 -6.91 1.18 -15.04
N SER A 684 -6.63 0.89 -16.30
CA SER A 684 -5.29 1.06 -16.85
C SER A 684 -5.01 2.56 -16.81
N ARG A 685 -4.14 2.98 -15.88
CA ARG A 685 -3.63 4.34 -15.75
C ARG A 685 -2.81 4.63 -17.02
N GLN A 686 -3.47 5.06 -18.11
CA GLN A 686 -2.79 5.65 -19.25
C GLN A 686 -2.27 7.03 -18.82
N SER A 687 -1.04 7.06 -18.33
CA SER A 687 -0.25 8.29 -18.26
C SER A 687 -0.09 8.81 -19.69
N THR A 688 -0.93 9.78 -20.06
CA THR A 688 -0.78 10.52 -21.31
C THR A 688 -0.07 11.83 -20.99
N SER A 689 1.27 11.78 -20.93
CA SER A 689 2.08 12.98 -21.06
C SER A 689 2.27 13.30 -22.54
N PRO A 690 1.91 14.50 -23.03
CA PRO A 690 2.14 14.89 -24.41
C PRO A 690 3.53 15.52 -24.53
N PHE A 691 4.59 14.73 -24.63
CA PHE A 691 5.90 15.26 -25.03
C PHE A 691 6.12 15.11 -26.53
N THR A 692 5.99 16.24 -27.21
CA THR A 692 6.27 16.39 -28.64
C THR A 692 7.79 16.41 -28.83
N ALA A 693 8.36 15.30 -29.31
CA ALA A 693 9.79 15.21 -29.58
C ALA A 693 10.15 15.99 -30.86
N TYR A 694 10.86 17.11 -30.70
CA TYR A 694 11.64 17.73 -31.77
C TYR A 694 12.87 16.88 -32.06
N ALA A 695 12.94 16.35 -33.29
CA ALA A 695 14.10 15.61 -33.78
C ALA A 695 15.27 16.56 -34.06
N PHE A 696 16.39 16.38 -33.34
CA PHE A 696 17.70 16.84 -33.76
C PHE A 696 18.59 15.63 -34.04
N GLY A 697 19.05 15.52 -35.29
CA GLY A 697 19.90 14.46 -35.76
C GLY A 697 21.40 14.77 -35.66
N GLY A 698 22.17 13.73 -35.37
CA GLY A 698 23.58 13.56 -35.74
C GLY A 698 24.57 13.46 -34.57
N PRO A 699 25.77 12.87 -34.76
CA PRO A 699 26.09 11.71 -35.58
C PRO A 699 26.84 10.59 -34.81
N SER A 700 26.90 9.45 -35.50
CA SER A 700 27.58 8.19 -35.18
C SER A 700 29.01 8.33 -34.62
N SER A 701 29.33 7.51 -33.59
CA SER A 701 30.72 7.17 -33.24
C SER A 701 30.85 5.68 -32.90
N GLU A 702 31.94 5.11 -33.40
CA GLU A 702 32.32 3.70 -33.48
C GLU A 702 32.71 3.06 -32.12
N PRO A 703 32.74 1.71 -32.04
CA PRO A 703 32.85 0.99 -30.77
C PRO A 703 34.29 0.91 -30.26
N THR A 704 34.49 1.18 -28.98
CA THR A 704 35.78 0.98 -28.29
C THR A 704 35.77 -0.34 -27.53
N THR A 705 36.71 -1.23 -27.86
CA THR A 705 36.99 -2.52 -27.20
C THR A 705 37.37 -2.37 -25.72
N PRO A 706 36.99 -3.33 -24.84
CA PRO A 706 37.32 -3.29 -23.42
C PRO A 706 38.75 -3.76 -23.10
N PRO A 707 39.39 -3.28 -22.00
CA PRO A 707 40.70 -3.74 -21.56
C PRO A 707 40.62 -5.05 -20.73
N PRO A 708 41.75 -5.77 -20.56
CA PRO A 708 41.75 -7.13 -20.01
C PRO A 708 41.82 -7.18 -18.48
N MET A 709 41.33 -8.32 -17.97
CA MET A 709 41.18 -8.68 -16.55
C MET A 709 42.49 -8.61 -15.75
N SER A 710 42.38 -8.10 -14.52
CA SER A 710 43.46 -8.07 -13.53
C SER A 710 43.54 -9.40 -12.75
N ALA A 711 44.77 -9.82 -12.49
CA ALA A 711 45.18 -11.07 -11.84
C ALA A 711 44.95 -11.08 -10.31
N PRO A 712 45.09 -12.24 -9.62
CA PRO A 712 44.58 -12.45 -8.26
C PRO A 712 45.52 -11.96 -7.15
N PHE A 713 44.91 -11.64 -6.00
CA PHE A 713 45.56 -11.20 -4.75
C PHE A 713 46.51 -12.26 -4.14
N PRO A 714 47.59 -11.83 -3.45
CA PRO A 714 48.51 -12.72 -2.75
C PRO A 714 47.99 -13.13 -1.36
N PRO A 715 48.49 -14.24 -0.79
CA PRO A 715 48.05 -14.75 0.52
C PRO A 715 48.64 -13.95 1.68
N VAL A 716 47.83 -13.76 2.72
CA VAL A 716 48.20 -13.14 4.00
C VAL A 716 49.00 -14.14 4.84
N PRO A 717 50.19 -13.80 5.36
CA PRO A 717 50.92 -14.63 6.31
C PRO A 717 50.43 -14.37 7.74
N GLY A 718 50.19 -15.46 8.47
CA GLY A 718 49.86 -15.43 9.89
C GLY A 718 51.08 -15.23 10.81
N GLY A 719 50.80 -15.03 12.10
CA GLY A 719 51.74 -15.29 13.17
C GLY A 719 51.66 -14.33 14.36
N MET A 720 51.67 -14.95 15.56
CA MET A 720 52.04 -14.45 16.89
C MET A 720 50.94 -13.74 17.71
N GLU A 721 50.77 -13.99 19.01
CA GLU A 721 51.43 -14.90 19.97
C GLU A 721 50.59 -14.90 21.27
N ASP A 722 50.59 -16.03 21.97
CA ASP A 722 50.18 -16.17 23.38
C ASP A 722 51.12 -15.38 24.30
N VAL A 723 50.58 -14.70 25.32
CA VAL A 723 51.29 -14.37 26.57
C VAL A 723 50.30 -14.37 27.75
N ASP A 724 50.55 -15.32 28.66
CA ASP A 724 50.25 -15.46 30.11
C ASP A 724 48.96 -14.93 30.73
#